data_AF-A0A450ZX37-F1
#
_entry.id   AF-A0A450ZX37-F1
#
_cell.length_a   1.000
_cell.length_b   1.000
_cell.length_c   1.000
_cell.angle_alpha   90.00
_cell.angle_beta   90.00
_cell.angle_gamma   90.00
#
_symmetry.space_group_name_H-M   'P 1'
#
loop_
_entity.id
_entity.type
_entity.pdbx_description
1 polymer ?
#
loop_
_entity_poly.entity_id
_entity_poly.type
_entity_poly.pdbx_seq_one_letter_code
_entity_poly.pdbx_strand_id
1 'polypeptide(L)'
;MSESESFVSVRLLKPLVKKLTALSGKFSDSPDKRAEEIRKIGNIFGQPLDLARHYIVPHCRYDNPLDHFEAQQSVTSTRSPVFSAIDIFLKGNFPLVKEGNRHLFVLSDAGMGKTSLLMMIKLTHLMAFWPPEYDCLLLKIGEDTLDTIAAHPNKAHTILLLDALDEDPLAWSNIKERLLKILAVTDSYYRVIISCRTQFFPKVDADLFGRSGQVRIGRHSCAMIFLTLFDNAQVSHYLAKRFPDYLHIFRNPKRWRVEQLVLGMRSLRFCPLLLSHAHDILEVSGSETGQWNAYTLYEALIGNWLSREEDALRKFADPPDRKDLRAICTAIAVYLQQEGRRTLSRHALGDLVARFPVARHLEHFDVRECSFLNCNAQGDLRFSYYSIQEFLVAHAMMNKSVVPDIVGDPARPTASAESISVDKPIRATDQLLVFLKDASDGLLDFSLLGQLDLGDQSYPLISQLHFYDRLADDSRGPMMQLILAGEFLMGSPQGIGREREHPQHRVRIATPFALGTYPVTFAEYDYFCEARGREKPSDRGWGRGRRPVVYVSRQDALDYCAWLTRETGRHYRLPSEAEWEYAVRAGMQTRYWWGDAFDHGSGADYEDRANCHGCGSLWDDKGTSPAGSFPPNPFGLYDMSGNVWEWMDDCWHKNYQDAPEDGSIWGATDGGDCSRRVVRGGSWVDAPNFLRSAFRDKNFAHEADGNLGFRLVRIL
;
A
#
# COMPACT_ATOMS: atom_id res chain seq x y z
N MET A 1 -36.97 -31.50 -7.24
CA MET A 1 -37.69 -30.22 -7.10
C MET A 1 -37.28 -29.35 -8.26
N SER A 2 -38.22 -28.99 -9.13
CA SER A 2 -37.98 -28.23 -10.36
C SER A 2 -37.36 -26.86 -10.05
N GLU A 3 -36.34 -26.46 -10.83
CA GLU A 3 -35.72 -25.12 -10.85
C GLU A 3 -36.71 -24.04 -11.37
N SER A 4 -37.90 -23.93 -10.75
CA SER A 4 -38.91 -22.94 -11.15
C SER A 4 -38.48 -21.54 -10.69
N GLU A 5 -38.27 -20.66 -11.68
CA GLU A 5 -38.42 -19.21 -11.60
C GLU A 5 -37.46 -18.46 -10.67
N SER A 6 -36.16 -18.51 -10.94
CA SER A 6 -35.24 -17.49 -10.40
C SER A 6 -35.35 -16.20 -11.20
N PHE A 7 -35.51 -15.07 -10.52
CA PHE A 7 -35.57 -13.75 -11.13
C PHE A 7 -34.24 -13.46 -11.86
N VAL A 8 -33.08 -13.67 -11.24
CA VAL A 8 -31.79 -13.38 -11.88
C VAL A 8 -30.80 -14.51 -11.60
N SER A 9 -30.19 -15.06 -12.65
CA SER A 9 -29.26 -16.19 -12.55
C SER A 9 -28.01 -16.01 -13.42
N VAL A 10 -26.87 -16.47 -12.90
CA VAL A 10 -25.57 -16.44 -13.58
C VAL A 10 -25.60 -17.23 -14.89
N ARG A 11 -26.44 -18.28 -14.98
CA ARG A 11 -26.60 -19.10 -16.18
C ARG A 11 -27.16 -18.32 -17.37
N LEU A 12 -27.82 -17.18 -17.12
CA LEU A 12 -28.46 -16.35 -18.13
C LEU A 12 -27.50 -15.39 -18.83
N LEU A 13 -26.28 -15.19 -18.32
CA LEU A 13 -25.32 -14.22 -18.88
C LEU A 13 -24.95 -14.49 -20.34
N LYS A 14 -24.67 -15.76 -20.71
CA LYS A 14 -24.35 -16.13 -22.10
C LYS A 14 -25.55 -15.90 -23.05
N PRO A 15 -26.76 -16.41 -22.75
CA PRO A 15 -27.97 -16.08 -23.51
C PRO A 15 -28.27 -14.59 -23.62
N LEU A 16 -28.04 -13.83 -22.55
CA LEU A 16 -28.24 -12.37 -22.48
C LEU A 16 -27.35 -11.64 -23.49
N VAL A 17 -26.04 -11.92 -23.48
CA VAL A 17 -25.08 -11.31 -24.42
C VAL A 17 -25.47 -11.60 -25.87
N LYS A 18 -25.92 -12.82 -26.18
CA LYS A 18 -26.37 -13.20 -27.53
C LYS A 18 -27.58 -12.37 -27.98
N LYS A 19 -28.61 -12.24 -27.13
CA LYS A 19 -29.82 -11.46 -27.44
C LYS A 19 -29.49 -9.95 -27.56
N LEU A 20 -28.68 -9.40 -26.66
CA LEU A 20 -28.26 -8.00 -26.72
C LEU A 20 -27.46 -7.69 -27.99
N THR A 21 -26.55 -8.59 -28.40
CA THR A 21 -25.77 -8.42 -29.64
C THR A 21 -26.68 -8.40 -30.88
N ALA A 22 -27.70 -9.25 -30.91
CA ALA A 22 -28.66 -9.30 -32.02
C ALA A 22 -29.52 -8.02 -32.11
N LEU A 23 -29.86 -7.42 -30.97
CA LEU A 23 -30.59 -6.14 -30.91
C LEU A 23 -29.68 -4.97 -31.28
N SER A 24 -28.40 -5.01 -30.90
CA SER A 24 -27.46 -3.93 -31.24
C SER A 24 -27.17 -3.83 -32.74
N GLY A 25 -27.25 -4.94 -33.48
CA GLY A 25 -27.12 -4.92 -34.94
C GLY A 25 -28.32 -4.31 -35.68
N LYS A 26 -29.44 -4.03 -35.00
CA LYS A 26 -30.69 -3.50 -35.59
C LYS A 26 -30.93 -2.02 -35.27
N PHE A 27 -29.93 -1.31 -34.75
CA PHE A 27 -30.06 0.10 -34.34
C PHE A 27 -30.27 1.09 -35.50
N SER A 28 -30.21 0.66 -36.77
CA SER A 28 -30.68 1.44 -37.92
C SER A 28 -32.16 1.12 -38.20
N ASP A 29 -33.05 2.05 -37.84
CA ASP A 29 -34.44 2.20 -38.32
C ASP A 29 -35.57 1.28 -37.80
N SER A 30 -35.44 0.64 -36.62
CA SER A 30 -36.54 -0.16 -36.03
C SER A 30 -37.26 0.53 -34.84
N PRO A 31 -38.62 0.59 -34.80
CA PRO A 31 -39.40 1.12 -33.68
C PRO A 31 -39.53 0.13 -32.49
N ASP A 32 -38.47 -0.62 -32.19
CA ASP A 32 -38.47 -1.57 -31.07
C ASP A 32 -38.30 -0.84 -29.72
N LYS A 33 -39.35 -0.84 -28.90
CA LYS A 33 -39.35 -0.25 -27.55
C LYS A 33 -38.20 -0.77 -26.67
N ARG A 34 -37.73 -2.01 -26.87
CA ARG A 34 -36.61 -2.57 -26.10
C ARG A 34 -35.28 -1.96 -26.52
N ALA A 35 -35.08 -1.71 -27.80
CA ALA A 35 -33.87 -1.06 -28.31
C ALA A 35 -33.77 0.38 -27.80
N GLU A 36 -34.89 1.10 -27.76
CA GLU A 36 -34.98 2.45 -27.19
C GLU A 36 -34.56 2.47 -25.71
N GLU A 37 -35.10 1.56 -24.91
CA GLU A 37 -34.77 1.46 -23.48
C GLU A 37 -33.29 1.12 -23.25
N ILE A 38 -32.71 0.21 -24.05
CA ILE A 38 -31.27 -0.10 -23.98
C ILE A 38 -30.43 1.14 -24.27
N ARG A 39 -30.83 1.96 -25.24
CA ARG A 39 -30.12 3.21 -25.56
C ARG A 39 -30.20 4.22 -24.43
N LYS A 40 -31.38 4.36 -23.80
CA LYS A 40 -31.56 5.21 -22.62
C LYS A 40 -30.66 4.77 -21.46
N ILE A 41 -30.63 3.46 -21.18
CA ILE A 41 -29.72 2.89 -20.17
C ILE A 41 -28.26 3.20 -20.55
N GLY A 42 -27.91 3.06 -21.83
CA GLY A 42 -26.59 3.38 -22.38
C GLY A 42 -26.15 4.81 -22.11
N ASN A 43 -27.06 5.76 -22.31
CA ASN A 43 -26.79 7.19 -22.13
C ASN A 43 -26.65 7.59 -20.66
N ILE A 44 -27.38 6.93 -19.75
CA ILE A 44 -27.41 7.31 -18.32
C ILE A 44 -26.37 6.54 -17.51
N PHE A 45 -26.22 5.24 -17.74
CA PHE A 45 -25.46 4.33 -16.88
C PHE A 45 -24.24 3.67 -17.56
N GLY A 46 -24.03 3.93 -18.85
CA GLY A 46 -22.91 3.38 -19.62
C GLY A 46 -23.26 2.16 -20.47
N GLN A 47 -22.26 1.62 -21.17
CA GLN A 47 -22.42 0.71 -22.31
C GLN A 47 -23.00 -0.68 -21.93
N PRO A 48 -24.28 -0.99 -22.23
CA PRO A 48 -24.94 -2.20 -21.71
C PRO A 48 -24.35 -3.52 -22.27
N LEU A 49 -23.95 -3.51 -23.55
CA LEU A 49 -23.39 -4.69 -24.20
C LEU A 49 -21.99 -5.02 -23.69
N ASP A 50 -21.14 -3.99 -23.49
CA ASP A 50 -19.79 -4.19 -22.96
C ASP A 50 -19.84 -4.70 -21.51
N LEU A 51 -20.72 -4.11 -20.69
CA LEU A 51 -21.01 -4.59 -19.35
C LEU A 51 -21.40 -6.07 -19.37
N ALA A 52 -22.42 -6.45 -20.16
CA ALA A 52 -22.92 -7.83 -20.18
C ALA A 52 -21.85 -8.86 -20.61
N ARG A 53 -20.95 -8.49 -21.54
CA ARG A 53 -19.87 -9.37 -22.01
C ARG A 53 -18.87 -9.71 -20.91
N HIS A 54 -18.53 -8.74 -20.07
CA HIS A 54 -17.45 -8.86 -19.09
C HIS A 54 -17.93 -8.94 -17.64
N TYR A 55 -19.26 -8.91 -17.42
CA TYR A 55 -19.83 -8.91 -16.08
C TYR A 55 -19.40 -10.12 -15.26
N ILE A 56 -18.87 -9.85 -14.08
CA ILE A 56 -18.63 -10.83 -13.02
C ILE A 56 -19.61 -10.52 -11.90
N VAL A 57 -20.31 -11.56 -11.46
CA VAL A 57 -21.30 -11.44 -10.38
C VAL A 57 -20.54 -11.16 -9.08
N PRO A 58 -20.77 -10.00 -8.43
CA PRO A 58 -20.10 -9.71 -7.17
C PRO A 58 -20.67 -10.60 -6.06
N HIS A 59 -19.86 -10.79 -5.02
CA HIS A 59 -20.31 -11.39 -3.77
C HIS A 59 -20.88 -10.29 -2.86
N CYS A 60 -21.73 -10.71 -1.93
CA CYS A 60 -22.30 -9.85 -0.90
C CYS A 60 -22.31 -10.54 0.46
N ARG A 61 -22.50 -9.73 1.51
CA ARG A 61 -22.68 -10.14 2.90
C ARG A 61 -23.71 -9.23 3.60
N TYR A 62 -24.08 -9.57 4.84
CA TYR A 62 -25.11 -8.83 5.60
C TYR A 62 -24.52 -7.88 6.67
N ASP A 63 -23.25 -8.03 7.00
CA ASP A 63 -22.44 -7.21 7.91
C ASP A 63 -21.65 -6.13 7.15
N ASN A 64 -21.46 -4.97 7.80
CA ASN A 64 -20.67 -3.88 7.23
C ASN A 64 -19.18 -4.25 7.23
N PRO A 65 -18.52 -4.39 6.06
CA PRO A 65 -17.10 -4.73 6.01
C PRO A 65 -16.17 -3.63 6.53
N LEU A 66 -16.63 -2.37 6.61
CA LEU A 66 -15.79 -1.23 7.01
C LEU A 66 -15.50 -1.17 8.52
N ASP A 67 -16.33 -1.80 9.36
CA ASP A 67 -16.12 -1.84 10.81
C ASP A 67 -15.05 -2.89 11.22
N HIS A 68 -14.53 -3.68 10.28
CA HIS A 68 -13.60 -4.79 10.55
C HIS A 68 -12.16 -4.59 10.05
N PHE A 69 -11.85 -3.51 9.31
CA PHE A 69 -10.44 -3.23 8.97
C PHE A 69 -9.62 -2.71 10.16
N GLU A 70 -10.28 -2.31 11.25
CA GLU A 70 -9.63 -1.91 12.52
C GLU A 70 -9.61 -3.03 13.58
N ALA A 71 -10.18 -4.20 13.28
CA ALA A 71 -10.15 -5.35 14.18
C ALA A 71 -9.89 -6.65 13.40
N GLN A 72 -8.62 -7.04 13.31
CA GLN A 72 -8.25 -8.44 13.15
C GLN A 72 -8.73 -9.20 14.40
N GLN A 73 -10.03 -9.54 14.47
CA GLN A 73 -10.66 -10.58 15.29
C GLN A 73 -12.18 -10.34 15.34
N SER A 74 -12.94 -11.03 14.49
CA SER A 74 -14.18 -11.75 14.87
C SER A 74 -14.98 -12.27 13.67
N VAL A 75 -15.21 -13.59 13.68
CA VAL A 75 -16.39 -14.37 13.22
C VAL A 75 -16.99 -14.09 11.83
N THR A 76 -16.53 -14.88 10.85
CA THR A 76 -17.32 -15.64 9.85
C THR A 76 -18.73 -15.16 9.49
N SER A 77 -18.85 -14.14 8.64
CA SER A 77 -20.01 -14.03 7.75
C SER A 77 -19.74 -14.74 6.43
N THR A 78 -20.66 -15.59 5.99
CA THR A 78 -20.53 -16.35 4.75
C THR A 78 -20.82 -15.45 3.56
N ARG A 79 -19.84 -15.22 2.68
CA ARG A 79 -20.05 -14.53 1.39
C ARG A 79 -21.01 -15.34 0.52
N SER A 80 -21.89 -14.67 -0.20
CA SER A 80 -22.79 -15.31 -1.19
C SER A 80 -22.87 -14.50 -2.48
N PRO A 81 -23.17 -15.13 -3.64
CA PRO A 81 -23.46 -14.41 -4.88
C PRO A 81 -24.62 -13.43 -4.68
N VAL A 82 -24.44 -12.17 -5.11
CA VAL A 82 -25.44 -11.13 -4.87
C VAL A 82 -26.82 -11.45 -5.45
N PHE A 83 -26.87 -12.12 -6.60
CA PHE A 83 -28.14 -12.50 -7.21
C PHE A 83 -28.92 -13.53 -6.39
N SER A 84 -28.24 -14.35 -5.58
CA SER A 84 -28.93 -15.25 -4.65
C SER A 84 -29.64 -14.45 -3.56
N ALA A 85 -28.98 -13.44 -2.97
CA ALA A 85 -29.61 -12.57 -1.97
C ALA A 85 -30.78 -11.76 -2.55
N ILE A 86 -30.62 -11.25 -3.78
CA ILE A 86 -31.69 -10.50 -4.48
C ILE A 86 -32.87 -11.40 -4.84
N ASP A 87 -32.64 -12.62 -5.34
CA ASP A 87 -33.72 -13.57 -5.68
C ASP A 87 -34.54 -13.92 -4.45
N ILE A 88 -33.88 -14.16 -3.31
CA ILE A 88 -34.52 -14.42 -2.03
C ILE A 88 -35.40 -13.21 -1.61
N PHE A 89 -34.91 -11.98 -1.77
CA PHE A 89 -35.66 -10.75 -1.47
C PHE A 89 -36.89 -10.57 -2.37
N LEU A 90 -36.71 -10.76 -3.69
CA LEU A 90 -37.78 -10.62 -4.68
C LEU A 90 -38.89 -11.66 -4.49
N LYS A 91 -38.55 -12.85 -4.00
CA LYS A 91 -39.50 -13.92 -3.63
C LYS A 91 -40.18 -13.73 -2.26
N GLY A 92 -39.81 -12.70 -1.51
CA GLY A 92 -40.35 -12.44 -0.17
C GLY A 92 -39.85 -13.39 0.92
N ASN A 93 -38.80 -14.18 0.66
CA ASN A 93 -38.25 -15.17 1.60
C ASN A 93 -36.98 -14.67 2.30
N PHE A 94 -36.79 -13.34 2.42
CA PHE A 94 -35.57 -12.78 2.98
C PHE A 94 -35.38 -13.19 4.45
N PRO A 95 -34.30 -13.92 4.81
CA PRO A 95 -34.21 -14.70 6.04
C PRO A 95 -34.31 -13.85 7.31
N LEU A 96 -34.02 -12.55 7.20
CA LEU A 96 -34.05 -11.61 8.32
C LEU A 96 -35.37 -10.84 8.41
N VAL A 97 -36.09 -10.62 7.30
CA VAL A 97 -37.30 -9.77 7.23
C VAL A 97 -38.53 -10.67 7.21
N LYS A 98 -38.86 -11.30 8.35
CA LYS A 98 -40.07 -12.14 8.46
C LYS A 98 -41.40 -11.35 8.49
N GLU A 99 -41.35 -10.02 8.36
CA GLU A 99 -42.52 -9.13 8.24
C GLU A 99 -42.32 -8.09 7.11
N GLY A 100 -42.74 -8.47 5.88
CA GLY A 100 -43.44 -7.58 4.94
C GLY A 100 -42.83 -6.25 4.47
N ASN A 101 -41.52 -5.99 4.55
CA ASN A 101 -40.95 -4.75 4.01
C ASN A 101 -40.45 -4.88 2.56
N ARG A 102 -40.67 -3.84 1.75
CA ARG A 102 -40.55 -3.86 0.28
C ARG A 102 -39.21 -3.33 -0.25
N HIS A 103 -38.30 -2.87 0.62
CA HIS A 103 -37.07 -2.17 0.24
C HIS A 103 -35.80 -2.95 0.62
N LEU A 104 -34.85 -2.99 -0.31
CA LEU A 104 -33.51 -3.53 -0.12
C LEU A 104 -32.47 -2.46 -0.46
N PHE A 105 -31.53 -2.22 0.46
CA PHE A 105 -30.37 -1.39 0.22
C PHE A 105 -29.17 -2.24 -0.24
N VAL A 106 -28.54 -1.83 -1.33
CA VAL A 106 -27.27 -2.38 -1.81
C VAL A 106 -26.17 -1.37 -1.53
N LEU A 107 -25.35 -1.67 -0.54
CA LEU A 107 -24.31 -0.79 -0.03
C LEU A 107 -22.92 -1.29 -0.43
N SER A 108 -22.01 -0.38 -0.76
CA SER A 108 -20.57 -0.66 -0.93
C SER A 108 -19.80 0.62 -1.25
N ASP A 109 -18.46 0.54 -1.23
CA ASP A 109 -17.60 1.64 -1.67
C ASP A 109 -17.74 1.97 -3.16
N ALA A 110 -17.15 3.10 -3.57
CA ALA A 110 -17.12 3.52 -4.96
C ALA A 110 -16.40 2.48 -5.84
N GLY A 111 -16.93 2.22 -7.04
CA GLY A 111 -16.31 1.29 -7.99
C GLY A 111 -16.51 -0.22 -7.69
N MET A 112 -17.36 -0.57 -6.73
CA MET A 112 -17.69 -1.98 -6.39
C MET A 112 -18.79 -2.60 -7.28
N GLY A 113 -19.30 -1.88 -8.28
CA GLY A 113 -20.26 -2.42 -9.27
C GLY A 113 -21.74 -2.35 -8.88
N LYS A 114 -22.16 -1.38 -8.05
CA LYS A 114 -23.57 -1.14 -7.68
C LYS A 114 -24.45 -0.83 -8.89
N THR A 115 -24.10 0.20 -9.66
CA THR A 115 -24.78 0.57 -10.91
C THR A 115 -24.78 -0.58 -11.91
N SER A 116 -23.63 -1.23 -12.09
CA SER A 116 -23.49 -2.42 -12.93
C SER A 116 -24.45 -3.55 -12.54
N LEU A 117 -24.65 -3.77 -11.23
CA LEU A 117 -25.61 -4.76 -10.74
C LEU A 117 -27.05 -4.38 -11.11
N LEU A 118 -27.48 -3.15 -10.88
CA LEU A 118 -28.85 -2.71 -11.21
C LEU A 118 -29.10 -2.74 -12.72
N MET A 119 -28.13 -2.32 -13.53
CA MET A 119 -28.18 -2.48 -14.99
C MET A 119 -28.35 -3.94 -15.40
N MET A 120 -27.58 -4.86 -14.82
CA MET A 120 -27.68 -6.29 -15.17
C MET A 120 -29.04 -6.88 -14.84
N ILE A 121 -29.67 -6.45 -13.74
CA ILE A 121 -31.04 -6.82 -13.38
C ILE A 121 -32.02 -6.33 -14.47
N LYS A 122 -31.95 -5.04 -14.84
CA LYS A 122 -32.81 -4.46 -15.89
C LYS A 122 -32.56 -5.05 -17.29
N LEU A 123 -31.33 -5.41 -17.63
CA LEU A 123 -31.05 -6.06 -18.92
C LEU A 123 -31.65 -7.48 -18.97
N THR A 124 -31.60 -8.20 -17.85
CA THR A 124 -32.21 -9.54 -17.72
C THR A 124 -33.72 -9.49 -17.92
N HIS A 125 -34.38 -8.46 -17.37
CA HIS A 125 -35.79 -8.14 -17.64
C HIS A 125 -36.09 -7.98 -19.12
N LEU A 126 -35.38 -7.05 -19.79
CA LEU A 126 -35.67 -6.66 -21.16
C LEU A 126 -35.53 -7.84 -22.12
N MET A 127 -34.66 -8.80 -21.79
CA MET A 127 -34.43 -10.00 -22.58
C MET A 127 -35.39 -11.16 -22.26
N ALA A 128 -36.43 -10.91 -21.47
CA ALA A 128 -37.48 -11.86 -21.08
C ALA A 128 -36.93 -13.11 -20.39
N PHE A 129 -35.94 -12.92 -19.51
CA PHE A 129 -35.50 -13.98 -18.59
C PHE A 129 -36.16 -13.85 -17.20
N TRP A 130 -37.09 -12.91 -17.06
CA TRP A 130 -37.88 -12.67 -15.85
C TRP A 130 -39.29 -13.23 -15.93
N PRO A 131 -39.96 -13.47 -14.78
CA PRO A 131 -41.37 -13.80 -14.75
C PRO A 131 -42.18 -12.73 -15.50
N PRO A 132 -43.09 -13.12 -16.42
CA PRO A 132 -43.79 -12.21 -17.30
C PRO A 132 -44.78 -11.27 -16.58
N GLU A 133 -45.18 -11.60 -15.35
CA GLU A 133 -46.14 -10.81 -14.57
C GLU A 133 -45.56 -9.56 -13.88
N TYR A 134 -44.24 -9.35 -13.91
CA TYR A 134 -43.59 -8.19 -13.27
C TYR A 134 -42.85 -7.30 -14.27
N ASP A 135 -43.15 -6.01 -14.21
CA ASP A 135 -42.39 -4.96 -14.87
C ASP A 135 -41.13 -4.60 -14.05
N CYS A 136 -40.18 -3.91 -14.70
CA CYS A 136 -39.05 -3.33 -13.99
C CYS A 136 -38.62 -1.97 -14.53
N LEU A 137 -38.46 -1.04 -13.61
CA LEU A 137 -38.05 0.33 -13.85
C LEU A 137 -36.68 0.58 -13.22
N LEU A 138 -35.75 1.13 -13.99
CA LEU A 138 -34.43 1.56 -13.52
C LEU A 138 -34.35 3.08 -13.64
N LEU A 139 -34.13 3.77 -12.53
CA LEU A 139 -33.97 5.22 -12.46
C LEU A 139 -32.67 5.58 -11.74
N LYS A 140 -32.05 6.67 -12.18
CA LYS A 140 -30.99 7.34 -11.44
C LYS A 140 -31.66 8.33 -10.49
N ILE A 141 -31.27 8.34 -9.22
CA ILE A 141 -31.87 9.26 -8.25
C ILE A 141 -31.38 10.69 -8.53
N GLY A 142 -32.32 11.63 -8.51
CA GLY A 142 -32.14 13.04 -8.79
C GLY A 142 -33.35 13.89 -8.37
N GLU A 143 -33.37 15.15 -8.76
CA GLU A 143 -34.39 16.12 -8.33
C GLU A 143 -35.80 15.69 -8.75
N ASP A 144 -35.96 15.18 -9.97
CA ASP A 144 -37.20 14.74 -10.61
C ASP A 144 -37.68 13.33 -10.20
N THR A 145 -36.93 12.64 -9.33
CA THR A 145 -37.19 11.23 -8.99
C THR A 145 -38.56 11.04 -8.34
N LEU A 146 -38.96 11.93 -7.44
CA LEU A 146 -40.25 11.80 -6.75
C LEU A 146 -41.43 11.98 -7.72
N ASP A 147 -41.33 12.92 -8.64
CA ASP A 147 -42.36 13.19 -9.65
C ASP A 147 -42.47 12.03 -10.65
N THR A 148 -41.32 11.51 -11.09
CA THR A 148 -41.25 10.33 -11.98
C THR A 148 -41.90 9.10 -11.32
N ILE A 149 -41.59 8.85 -10.04
CA ILE A 149 -42.19 7.76 -9.25
C ILE A 149 -43.69 7.99 -9.05
N ALA A 150 -44.12 9.23 -8.80
CA ALA A 150 -45.53 9.55 -8.61
C ALA A 150 -46.36 9.23 -9.86
N ALA A 151 -45.88 9.62 -11.04
CA ALA A 151 -46.55 9.45 -12.33
C ALA A 151 -46.52 8.01 -12.89
N HIS A 152 -45.68 7.12 -12.34
CA HIS A 152 -45.51 5.77 -12.86
C HIS A 152 -46.74 4.87 -12.64
N PRO A 153 -47.33 4.27 -13.68
CA PRO A 153 -48.48 3.36 -13.54
C PRO A 153 -48.06 1.98 -13.00
N ASN A 154 -49.03 1.11 -12.66
CA ASN A 154 -48.80 -0.32 -12.35
C ASN A 154 -47.73 -0.63 -11.27
N LYS A 155 -47.58 0.24 -10.28
CA LYS A 155 -46.53 0.13 -9.24
C LYS A 155 -46.56 -1.23 -8.52
N ALA A 156 -47.74 -1.75 -8.21
CA ALA A 156 -47.92 -3.02 -7.49
C ALA A 156 -47.34 -4.25 -8.22
N HIS A 157 -47.13 -4.16 -9.54
CA HIS A 157 -46.52 -5.21 -10.37
C HIS A 157 -45.15 -4.79 -10.91
N THR A 158 -44.53 -3.74 -10.35
CA THR A 158 -43.23 -3.23 -10.82
C THR A 158 -42.15 -3.41 -9.75
N ILE A 159 -41.00 -3.95 -10.15
CA ILE A 159 -39.74 -3.87 -9.39
C ILE A 159 -39.06 -2.55 -9.73
N LEU A 160 -38.83 -1.71 -8.73
CA LEU A 160 -38.15 -0.42 -8.88
C LEU A 160 -36.68 -0.54 -8.49
N LEU A 161 -35.79 -0.14 -9.38
CA LEU A 161 -34.35 -0.04 -9.14
C LEU A 161 -33.98 1.45 -9.12
N LEU A 162 -33.51 1.93 -7.98
CA LEU A 162 -33.06 3.30 -7.79
C LEU A 162 -31.55 3.30 -7.58
N ASP A 163 -30.81 3.91 -8.49
CA ASP A 163 -29.35 3.97 -8.43
C ASP A 163 -28.84 5.30 -7.89
N ALA A 164 -27.71 5.24 -7.18
CA ALA A 164 -26.89 6.39 -6.81
C ALA A 164 -27.56 7.37 -5.82
N LEU A 165 -28.11 6.86 -4.71
CA LEU A 165 -28.66 7.72 -3.64
C LEU A 165 -27.63 8.71 -3.10
N ASP A 166 -26.36 8.33 -3.04
CA ASP A 166 -25.26 9.20 -2.63
C ASP A 166 -25.00 10.38 -3.59
N GLU A 167 -25.55 10.33 -4.80
CA GLU A 167 -25.44 11.39 -5.80
C GLU A 167 -26.63 12.34 -5.85
N ASP A 168 -27.68 12.06 -5.08
CA ASP A 168 -28.86 12.90 -5.04
C ASP A 168 -28.50 14.25 -4.38
N PRO A 169 -28.55 15.36 -5.13
CA PRO A 169 -28.22 16.68 -4.56
C PRO A 169 -29.14 17.05 -3.40
N LEU A 170 -30.37 16.54 -3.41
CA LEU A 170 -31.37 16.78 -2.36
C LEU A 170 -31.16 15.88 -1.14
N ALA A 171 -30.30 14.86 -1.23
CA ALA A 171 -29.89 14.04 -0.09
C ALA A 171 -28.67 14.63 0.64
N TRP A 172 -27.91 15.53 0.01
CA TRP A 172 -26.79 16.20 0.65
C TRP A 172 -27.28 17.03 1.84
N SER A 173 -26.56 17.00 2.97
CA SER A 173 -26.92 17.64 4.26
C SER A 173 -28.14 17.08 5.02
N ASN A 174 -29.09 16.38 4.38
CA ASN A 174 -30.26 15.81 5.05
C ASN A 174 -30.76 14.50 4.42
N ILE A 175 -29.85 13.53 4.31
CA ILE A 175 -30.12 12.23 3.70
C ILE A 175 -31.26 11.46 4.38
N LYS A 176 -31.43 11.59 5.70
CA LYS A 176 -32.49 10.90 6.44
C LYS A 176 -33.88 11.36 6.01
N GLU A 177 -34.09 12.66 5.87
CA GLU A 177 -35.38 13.20 5.41
C GLU A 177 -35.64 12.84 3.94
N ARG A 178 -34.63 12.97 3.08
CA ARG A 178 -34.76 12.60 1.67
C ARG A 178 -35.10 11.12 1.51
N LEU A 179 -34.45 10.26 2.28
CA LEU A 179 -34.72 8.82 2.30
C LEU A 179 -36.13 8.50 2.78
N LEU A 180 -36.63 9.18 3.81
CA LEU A 180 -38.01 9.02 4.27
C LEU A 180 -39.04 9.39 3.18
N LYS A 181 -38.78 10.45 2.41
CA LYS A 181 -39.64 10.84 1.26
C LYS A 181 -39.62 9.77 0.17
N ILE A 182 -38.45 9.27 -0.20
CA ILE A 182 -38.29 8.19 -1.20
C ILE A 182 -39.02 6.92 -0.74
N LEU A 183 -38.83 6.49 0.51
CA LEU A 183 -39.49 5.31 1.06
C LEU A 183 -41.02 5.44 1.03
N ALA A 184 -41.55 6.63 1.38
CA ALA A 184 -42.98 6.88 1.38
C ALA A 184 -43.62 6.80 -0.03
N VAL A 185 -42.99 7.38 -1.06
CA VAL A 185 -43.55 7.37 -2.43
C VAL A 185 -43.37 6.03 -3.15
N THR A 186 -42.43 5.20 -2.69
CA THR A 186 -42.12 3.91 -3.30
C THR A 186 -42.82 2.72 -2.63
N ASP A 187 -43.55 2.94 -1.53
CA ASP A 187 -44.21 1.88 -0.76
C ASP A 187 -45.27 1.08 -1.56
N SER A 188 -45.83 1.70 -2.60
CA SER A 188 -46.79 1.06 -3.50
C SER A 188 -46.17 0.08 -4.52
N TYR A 189 -44.83 0.03 -4.64
CA TYR A 189 -44.17 -0.87 -5.60
C TYR A 189 -44.14 -2.32 -5.11
N TYR A 190 -44.02 -3.29 -6.02
CA TYR A 190 -43.86 -4.71 -5.62
C TYR A 190 -42.62 -4.87 -4.73
N ARG A 191 -41.47 -4.42 -5.22
CA ARG A 191 -40.18 -4.39 -4.52
C ARG A 191 -39.35 -3.20 -5.01
N VAL A 192 -38.49 -2.70 -4.14
CA VAL A 192 -37.61 -1.56 -4.41
C VAL A 192 -36.19 -1.93 -4.01
N ILE A 193 -35.23 -1.73 -4.91
CA ILE A 193 -33.80 -1.90 -4.64
C ILE A 193 -33.14 -0.53 -4.80
N ILE A 194 -32.44 -0.08 -3.76
CA ILE A 194 -31.80 1.22 -3.72
C ILE A 194 -30.29 1.02 -3.56
N SER A 195 -29.48 1.54 -4.47
CA SER A 195 -28.03 1.54 -4.32
C SER A 195 -27.55 2.81 -3.63
N CYS A 196 -26.56 2.67 -2.75
CA CYS A 196 -25.93 3.80 -2.07
C CYS A 196 -24.49 3.44 -1.65
N ARG A 197 -23.60 4.42 -1.59
CA ARG A 197 -22.30 4.27 -0.93
C ARG A 197 -22.46 4.05 0.57
N THR A 198 -21.75 3.07 1.13
CA THR A 198 -21.86 2.69 2.56
C THR A 198 -21.66 3.89 3.49
N GLN A 199 -20.68 4.74 3.19
CA GLN A 199 -20.32 5.92 3.99
C GLN A 199 -21.30 7.10 3.88
N PHE A 200 -22.14 7.12 2.84
CA PHE A 200 -23.22 8.09 2.72
C PHE A 200 -24.48 7.62 3.43
N PHE A 201 -24.59 6.33 3.69
CA PHE A 201 -25.74 5.79 4.38
C PHE A 201 -25.73 6.25 5.85
N PRO A 202 -26.87 6.68 6.43
CA PRO A 202 -26.93 7.12 7.81
C PRO A 202 -26.34 6.05 8.75
N LYS A 203 -25.54 6.45 9.75
CA LYS A 203 -25.11 5.54 10.83
C LYS A 203 -26.37 4.94 11.45
N VAL A 204 -26.53 3.64 11.26
CA VAL A 204 -27.71 2.91 11.70
C VAL A 204 -27.56 2.66 13.19
N ASP A 205 -28.54 3.06 13.99
CA ASP A 205 -28.66 2.57 15.36
C ASP A 205 -28.66 1.04 15.26
N ALA A 206 -27.68 0.37 15.88
CA ALA A 206 -27.70 -1.08 15.98
C ALA A 206 -29.09 -1.47 16.49
N ASP A 207 -29.79 -2.36 15.77
CA ASP A 207 -31.00 -2.97 16.30
C ASP A 207 -30.70 -3.39 17.74
N LEU A 208 -31.63 -3.17 18.68
CA LEU A 208 -31.46 -3.50 20.11
C LEU A 208 -31.06 -4.99 20.33
N PHE A 209 -31.16 -5.81 19.28
CA PHE A 209 -30.82 -7.22 19.19
C PHE A 209 -29.60 -7.56 18.31
N GLY A 210 -28.86 -6.58 17.76
CA GLY A 210 -27.63 -6.80 16.99
C GLY A 210 -27.81 -7.56 15.67
N ARG A 211 -28.98 -7.50 15.03
CA ARG A 211 -29.25 -8.23 13.78
C ARG A 211 -28.52 -7.58 12.59
N SER A 212 -27.51 -8.25 12.05
CA SER A 212 -26.86 -7.86 10.78
C SER A 212 -27.85 -7.94 9.61
N GLY A 213 -27.70 -7.09 8.59
CA GLY A 213 -28.49 -7.14 7.36
C GLY A 213 -29.83 -6.39 7.36
N GLN A 214 -30.11 -5.56 8.36
CA GLN A 214 -31.30 -4.69 8.42
C GLN A 214 -31.00 -3.28 8.93
N VAL A 215 -31.81 -2.32 8.47
CA VAL A 215 -31.78 -0.93 8.95
C VAL A 215 -33.19 -0.44 9.24
N ARG A 216 -33.34 0.30 10.34
CA ARG A 216 -34.56 1.04 10.64
C ARG A 216 -34.44 2.51 10.24
N ILE A 217 -35.30 2.99 9.34
CA ILE A 217 -35.38 4.39 8.91
C ILE A 217 -36.79 4.92 9.22
N GLY A 218 -36.89 5.66 10.33
CA GLY A 218 -38.19 6.06 10.88
C GLY A 218 -39.02 4.81 11.24
N ARG A 219 -40.14 4.61 10.55
CA ARG A 219 -41.02 3.44 10.73
C ARG A 219 -40.71 2.26 9.81
N HIS A 220 -39.81 2.42 8.83
CA HIS A 220 -39.51 1.39 7.85
C HIS A 220 -38.35 0.51 8.35
N SER A 221 -38.47 -0.81 8.21
CA SER A 221 -37.40 -1.78 8.49
C SER A 221 -36.96 -2.40 7.17
N CYS A 222 -35.85 -1.92 6.63
CA CYS A 222 -35.40 -2.29 5.29
C CYS A 222 -34.28 -3.33 5.37
N ALA A 223 -34.25 -4.24 4.39
CA ALA A 223 -33.12 -5.14 4.22
C ALA A 223 -31.89 -4.35 3.74
N MET A 224 -30.68 -4.79 4.12
CA MET A 224 -29.44 -4.31 3.51
C MET A 224 -28.51 -5.46 3.16
N ILE A 225 -27.73 -5.28 2.11
CA ILE A 225 -26.60 -6.13 1.75
C ILE A 225 -25.40 -5.26 1.39
N PHE A 226 -24.20 -5.77 1.67
CA PHE A 226 -22.94 -5.11 1.33
C PHE A 226 -22.24 -5.88 0.22
N LEU A 227 -21.94 -5.24 -0.92
CA LEU A 227 -21.07 -5.85 -1.94
C LEU A 227 -19.66 -5.97 -1.39
N THR A 228 -18.97 -7.05 -1.74
CA THR A 228 -17.59 -7.29 -1.34
C THR A 228 -16.63 -7.12 -2.52
N LEU A 229 -15.38 -6.81 -2.20
CA LEU A 229 -14.27 -6.97 -3.14
C LEU A 229 -14.28 -8.36 -3.80
N PHE A 230 -13.77 -8.43 -5.03
CA PHE A 230 -13.58 -9.69 -5.72
C PHE A 230 -12.61 -10.60 -4.94
N ASP A 231 -12.79 -11.90 -5.08
CA ASP A 231 -11.75 -12.87 -4.72
C ASP A 231 -10.87 -13.19 -5.94
N ASN A 232 -9.84 -14.02 -5.71
CA ASN A 232 -8.94 -14.44 -6.79
C ASN A 232 -9.70 -15.12 -7.95
N ALA A 233 -10.73 -15.90 -7.65
CA ALA A 233 -11.49 -16.61 -8.69
C ALA A 233 -12.30 -15.63 -9.56
N GLN A 234 -12.93 -14.63 -8.95
CA GLN A 234 -13.64 -13.55 -9.65
C GLN A 234 -12.69 -12.72 -10.52
N VAL A 235 -11.50 -12.37 -10.02
CA VAL A 235 -10.46 -11.66 -10.80
C VAL A 235 -10.00 -12.52 -11.99
N SER A 236 -9.64 -13.78 -11.77
CA SER A 236 -9.23 -14.69 -12.85
C SER A 236 -10.33 -14.88 -13.90
N HIS A 237 -11.59 -14.97 -13.48
CA HIS A 237 -12.74 -15.09 -14.38
C HIS A 237 -12.92 -13.81 -15.21
N TYR A 238 -12.80 -12.63 -14.59
CA TYR A 238 -12.86 -11.35 -15.30
C TYR A 238 -11.81 -11.30 -16.42
N LEU A 239 -10.55 -11.61 -16.09
CA LEU A 239 -9.43 -11.59 -17.03
C LEU A 239 -9.63 -12.58 -18.18
N ALA A 240 -10.11 -13.80 -17.89
CA ALA A 240 -10.42 -14.79 -18.92
C ALA A 240 -11.53 -14.34 -19.88
N LYS A 241 -12.53 -13.59 -19.40
CA LYS A 241 -13.60 -13.02 -20.23
C LYS A 241 -13.11 -11.86 -21.09
N ARG A 242 -12.35 -10.94 -20.50
CA ARG A 242 -11.87 -9.72 -21.17
C ARG A 242 -10.75 -10.01 -22.16
N PHE A 243 -9.90 -10.99 -21.86
CA PHE A 243 -8.75 -11.39 -22.68
C PHE A 243 -8.77 -12.90 -22.95
N PRO A 244 -9.70 -13.39 -23.79
CA PRO A 244 -9.80 -14.82 -24.10
C PRO A 244 -8.54 -15.31 -24.84
N ASP A 245 -8.18 -16.58 -24.61
CA ASP A 245 -7.08 -17.26 -25.30
C ASP A 245 -7.40 -17.51 -26.78
N TYR A 246 -6.35 -17.55 -27.62
CA TYR A 246 -6.48 -17.81 -29.06
C TYR A 246 -6.51 -19.31 -29.32
N LEU A 247 -7.70 -19.87 -29.56
CA LEU A 247 -7.92 -21.32 -29.54
C LEU A 247 -7.53 -21.89 -28.14
N HIS A 248 -8.00 -23.08 -27.76
CA HIS A 248 -7.76 -23.61 -26.40
C HIS A 248 -6.28 -23.95 -26.09
N ILE A 249 -5.34 -23.61 -26.98
CA ILE A 249 -3.94 -24.05 -26.96
C ILE A 249 -2.97 -22.84 -26.93
N PHE A 250 -3.32 -21.68 -27.48
CA PHE A 250 -2.43 -20.50 -27.47
C PHE A 250 -2.92 -19.45 -26.49
N ARG A 251 -2.16 -19.26 -25.40
CA ARG A 251 -2.43 -18.23 -24.40
C ARG A 251 -2.35 -16.85 -25.04
N ASN A 252 -3.34 -15.99 -24.76
CA ASN A 252 -3.33 -14.62 -25.25
C ASN A 252 -2.15 -13.84 -24.63
N PRO A 253 -1.18 -13.31 -25.40
CA PRO A 253 -0.05 -12.59 -24.84
C PRO A 253 -0.46 -11.35 -24.03
N LYS A 254 -1.55 -10.67 -24.42
CA LYS A 254 -2.11 -9.56 -23.65
C LYS A 254 -2.63 -10.03 -22.29
N ARG A 255 -3.26 -11.21 -22.22
CA ARG A 255 -3.77 -11.77 -20.95
C ARG A 255 -2.64 -11.95 -19.94
N TRP A 256 -1.52 -12.52 -20.36
CA TRP A 256 -0.37 -12.71 -19.46
C TRP A 256 0.17 -11.37 -18.95
N ARG A 257 0.31 -10.36 -19.80
CA ARG A 257 0.76 -9.01 -19.40
C ARG A 257 -0.19 -8.35 -18.39
N VAL A 258 -1.50 -8.46 -18.62
CA VAL A 258 -2.51 -7.93 -17.66
C VAL A 258 -2.47 -8.70 -16.34
N GLU A 259 -2.30 -10.02 -16.37
CA GLU A 259 -2.19 -10.83 -15.16
C GLU A 259 -0.97 -10.41 -14.32
N GLN A 260 0.18 -10.12 -14.93
CA GLN A 260 1.35 -9.58 -14.21
C GLN A 260 1.07 -8.20 -13.59
N LEU A 261 0.44 -7.31 -14.36
CA LEU A 261 0.04 -5.98 -13.87
C LEU A 261 -0.91 -6.08 -12.66
N VAL A 262 -1.92 -6.96 -12.75
CA VAL A 262 -2.93 -7.18 -11.71
C VAL A 262 -2.33 -7.84 -10.46
N LEU A 263 -1.32 -8.70 -10.61
CA LEU A 263 -0.57 -9.22 -9.46
C LEU A 263 0.17 -8.09 -8.72
N GLY A 264 0.73 -7.12 -9.45
CA GLY A 264 1.37 -5.93 -8.89
C GLY A 264 0.43 -4.99 -8.11
N MET A 265 -0.88 -5.00 -8.41
CA MET A 265 -1.89 -4.18 -7.72
C MET A 265 -2.16 -4.60 -6.25
N ARG A 266 -1.56 -5.68 -5.74
CA ARG A 266 -1.76 -6.22 -4.37
C ARG A 266 -3.25 -6.29 -3.99
N SER A 267 -3.69 -5.57 -2.96
CA SER A 267 -5.08 -5.57 -2.47
C SER A 267 -6.05 -4.87 -3.42
N LEU A 268 -5.58 -3.91 -4.22
CA LEU A 268 -6.41 -3.18 -5.18
C LEU A 268 -6.85 -4.03 -6.37
N ARG A 269 -6.16 -5.15 -6.64
CA ARG A 269 -6.50 -6.08 -7.73
C ARG A 269 -7.92 -6.65 -7.62
N PHE A 270 -8.48 -6.60 -6.40
CA PHE A 270 -9.80 -7.08 -6.08
C PHE A 270 -10.90 -6.02 -6.26
N CYS A 271 -10.53 -4.77 -6.56
CA CYS A 271 -11.47 -3.70 -6.86
C CYS A 271 -11.92 -3.76 -8.33
N PRO A 272 -13.22 -3.98 -8.62
CA PRO A 272 -13.70 -4.13 -9.99
C PRO A 272 -13.38 -2.94 -10.91
N LEU A 273 -13.53 -1.70 -10.41
CA LEU A 273 -13.23 -0.49 -11.18
C LEU A 273 -11.76 -0.41 -11.63
N LEU A 274 -10.83 -0.75 -10.75
CA LEU A 274 -9.40 -0.71 -11.07
C LEU A 274 -9.03 -1.84 -12.03
N LEU A 275 -9.62 -3.02 -11.83
CA LEU A 275 -9.46 -4.15 -12.74
C LEU A 275 -9.98 -3.83 -14.16
N SER A 276 -11.03 -3.01 -14.29
CA SER A 276 -11.50 -2.57 -15.61
C SER A 276 -10.53 -1.66 -16.36
N HIS A 277 -9.68 -0.92 -15.66
CA HIS A 277 -8.67 -0.03 -16.25
C HIS A 277 -7.32 -0.70 -16.54
N ALA A 278 -7.14 -1.95 -16.12
CA ALA A 278 -5.90 -2.69 -16.36
C ALA A 278 -5.54 -2.79 -17.85
N HIS A 279 -6.56 -2.77 -18.74
CA HIS A 279 -6.32 -2.74 -20.18
C HIS A 279 -5.73 -1.41 -20.65
N ASP A 280 -6.37 -0.30 -20.25
CA ASP A 280 -6.02 1.05 -20.68
C ASP A 280 -4.57 1.38 -20.27
N ILE A 281 -4.17 0.92 -19.08
CA ILE A 281 -2.79 1.05 -18.58
C ILE A 281 -1.78 0.40 -19.53
N LEU A 282 -2.08 -0.78 -20.08
CA LEU A 282 -1.18 -1.49 -21.00
C LEU A 282 -1.13 -0.86 -22.40
N GLU A 283 -2.18 -0.16 -22.83
CA GLU A 283 -2.21 0.47 -24.16
C GLU A 283 -1.49 1.81 -24.17
N VAL A 284 -1.63 2.61 -23.11
CA VAL A 284 -0.96 3.91 -22.96
C VAL A 284 0.55 3.77 -22.77
N SER A 285 1.02 2.68 -22.14
CA SER A 285 2.41 2.51 -21.73
C SER A 285 3.39 2.07 -22.82
N GLY A 286 2.90 1.81 -24.05
CA GLY A 286 3.69 1.79 -25.30
C GLY A 286 5.16 1.40 -25.19
N SER A 287 5.53 0.29 -24.54
CA SER A 287 6.92 -0.19 -24.49
C SER A 287 7.00 -1.63 -23.98
N GLU A 288 7.82 -2.42 -24.66
CA GLU A 288 7.95 -3.87 -24.47
C GLU A 288 8.83 -4.27 -23.27
N THR A 289 9.14 -3.38 -22.31
CA THR A 289 10.17 -3.69 -21.27
C THR A 289 9.97 -3.06 -19.87
N GLY A 290 8.90 -2.30 -19.58
CA GLY A 290 8.75 -1.68 -18.26
C GLY A 290 8.43 -2.68 -17.14
N GLN A 291 9.32 -2.83 -16.16
CA GLN A 291 8.98 -3.49 -14.90
C GLN A 291 7.85 -2.71 -14.21
N TRP A 292 6.70 -3.36 -14.01
CA TRP A 292 5.58 -2.78 -13.27
C TRP A 292 5.79 -2.98 -11.77
N ASN A 293 5.78 -1.88 -11.02
CA ASN A 293 5.79 -1.88 -9.57
C ASN A 293 4.56 -1.11 -9.05
N ALA A 294 4.40 -1.01 -7.73
CA ALA A 294 3.22 -0.36 -7.18
C ALA A 294 3.19 1.14 -7.56
N TYR A 295 4.33 1.79 -7.63
CA TYR A 295 4.42 3.21 -7.96
C TYR A 295 4.02 3.51 -9.42
N THR A 296 4.65 2.86 -10.40
CA THR A 296 4.39 3.10 -11.83
C THR A 296 2.95 2.77 -12.23
N LEU A 297 2.37 1.78 -11.58
CA LEU A 297 0.96 1.41 -11.73
C LEU A 297 0.01 2.51 -11.24
N TYR A 298 0.21 3.04 -10.02
CA TYR A 298 -0.66 4.09 -9.48
C TYR A 298 -0.48 5.40 -10.25
N GLU A 299 0.73 5.68 -10.74
CA GLU A 299 0.99 6.81 -11.62
C GLU A 299 0.13 6.75 -12.89
N ALA A 300 0.07 5.57 -13.54
CA ALA A 300 -0.79 5.37 -14.70
C ALA A 300 -2.28 5.47 -14.36
N LEU A 301 -2.73 4.86 -13.25
CA LEU A 301 -4.12 4.90 -12.82
C LEU A 301 -4.60 6.33 -12.55
N ILE A 302 -3.81 7.10 -11.80
CA ILE A 302 -4.14 8.48 -11.45
C ILE A 302 -4.00 9.39 -12.66
N GLY A 303 -3.01 9.19 -13.52
CA GLY A 303 -2.88 9.91 -14.79
C GLY A 303 -4.12 9.76 -15.67
N ASN A 304 -4.61 8.52 -15.85
CA ASN A 304 -5.83 8.24 -16.61
C ASN A 304 -7.06 8.84 -15.95
N TRP A 305 -7.18 8.72 -14.61
CA TRP A 305 -8.28 9.34 -13.88
C TRP A 305 -8.31 10.86 -14.08
N LEU A 306 -7.20 11.57 -13.83
CA LEU A 306 -7.11 13.01 -13.97
C LEU A 306 -7.40 13.48 -15.41
N SER A 307 -7.01 12.71 -16.43
CA SER A 307 -7.34 13.00 -17.82
C SER A 307 -8.85 13.00 -18.08
N ARG A 308 -9.59 12.06 -17.48
CA ARG A 308 -11.06 12.01 -17.62
C ARG A 308 -11.73 13.16 -16.89
N GLU A 309 -11.23 13.51 -15.71
CA GLU A 309 -11.75 14.65 -14.94
C GLU A 309 -11.54 15.95 -15.73
N GLU A 310 -10.33 16.16 -16.29
CA GLU A 310 -10.05 17.29 -17.17
C GLU A 310 -11.05 17.37 -18.35
N ASP A 311 -11.27 16.26 -19.07
CA ASP A 311 -12.24 16.20 -20.18
C ASP A 311 -13.68 16.52 -19.72
N ALA A 312 -14.09 16.02 -18.55
CA ALA A 312 -15.42 16.26 -17.99
C ALA A 312 -15.64 17.72 -17.56
N LEU A 313 -14.55 18.40 -17.15
CA LEU A 313 -14.58 19.78 -16.66
C LEU A 313 -14.53 20.82 -17.79
N ARG A 314 -14.11 20.46 -19.01
CA ARG A 314 -14.04 21.38 -20.17
C ARG A 314 -15.32 22.15 -20.50
N LYS A 315 -16.47 21.69 -20.00
CA LYS A 315 -17.78 22.35 -20.18
C LYS A 315 -17.99 23.58 -19.29
N PHE A 316 -17.14 23.79 -18.27
CA PHE A 316 -17.23 24.93 -17.35
C PHE A 316 -16.32 26.08 -17.78
N ALA A 317 -16.56 27.29 -17.26
CA ALA A 317 -15.69 28.44 -17.49
C ALA A 317 -14.42 28.32 -16.63
N ASP A 318 -13.25 28.59 -17.23
CA ASP A 318 -11.92 28.47 -16.59
C ASP A 318 -11.66 27.10 -15.93
N PRO A 319 -11.76 25.98 -16.68
CA PRO A 319 -11.62 24.65 -16.11
C PRO A 319 -10.17 24.37 -15.71
N PRO A 320 -9.92 23.77 -14.53
CA PRO A 320 -8.57 23.36 -14.14
C PRO A 320 -8.01 22.32 -15.12
N ASP A 321 -6.73 22.46 -15.47
CA ASP A 321 -6.06 21.47 -16.31
C ASP A 321 -5.59 20.26 -15.47
N ARG A 322 -5.12 19.20 -16.13
CA ARG A 322 -4.64 18.00 -15.43
C ARG A 322 -3.52 18.26 -14.41
N LYS A 323 -2.68 19.28 -14.63
CA LYS A 323 -1.61 19.64 -13.70
C LYS A 323 -2.20 20.31 -12.46
N ASP A 324 -3.17 21.21 -12.64
CA ASP A 324 -3.92 21.82 -11.55
C ASP A 324 -4.64 20.77 -10.72
N LEU A 325 -5.37 19.85 -11.36
CA LEU A 325 -6.08 18.75 -10.70
C LEU A 325 -5.12 17.88 -9.86
N ARG A 326 -3.93 17.58 -10.40
CA ARG A 326 -2.91 16.81 -9.67
C ARG A 326 -2.38 17.58 -8.45
N ALA A 327 -2.12 18.87 -8.60
CA ALA A 327 -1.62 19.72 -7.51
C ALA A 327 -2.64 19.80 -6.37
N ILE A 328 -3.93 19.98 -6.69
CA ILE A 328 -5.04 20.00 -5.73
C ILE A 328 -5.11 18.70 -4.94
N CYS A 329 -5.13 17.56 -5.63
CA CYS A 329 -5.21 16.26 -4.98
C CYS A 329 -3.99 16.01 -4.09
N THR A 330 -2.80 16.40 -4.56
CA THR A 330 -1.56 16.27 -3.79
C THR A 330 -1.60 17.10 -2.51
N ALA A 331 -2.07 18.35 -2.58
CA ALA A 331 -2.23 19.22 -1.43
C ALA A 331 -3.14 18.63 -0.35
N ILE A 332 -4.32 18.14 -0.75
CA ILE A 332 -5.25 17.48 0.16
C ILE A 332 -4.60 16.23 0.77
N ALA A 333 -3.89 15.43 -0.04
CA ALA A 333 -3.30 14.19 0.42
C ALA A 333 -2.20 14.41 1.47
N VAL A 334 -1.32 15.37 1.24
CA VAL A 334 -0.26 15.76 2.20
C VAL A 334 -0.87 16.26 3.50
N TYR A 335 -1.84 17.18 3.42
CA TYR A 335 -2.52 17.70 4.61
C TYR A 335 -3.18 16.59 5.44
N LEU A 336 -3.95 15.71 4.78
CA LEU A 336 -4.60 14.58 5.45
C LEU A 336 -3.59 13.63 6.08
N GLN A 337 -2.44 13.39 5.44
CA GLN A 337 -1.40 12.51 5.95
C GLN A 337 -0.70 13.08 7.19
N GLN A 338 -0.34 14.37 7.16
CA GLN A 338 0.26 15.07 8.30
C GLN A 338 -0.69 15.13 9.50
N GLU A 339 -1.99 15.28 9.25
CA GLU A 339 -3.01 15.30 10.29
C GLU A 339 -3.44 13.89 10.77
N GLY A 340 -2.96 12.82 10.12
CA GLY A 340 -3.41 11.46 10.40
C GLY A 340 -4.91 11.26 10.15
N ARG A 341 -5.49 12.05 9.24
CA ARG A 341 -6.93 12.06 8.90
C ARG A 341 -7.19 11.35 7.58
N ARG A 342 -8.45 10.95 7.40
CA ARG A 342 -8.97 10.35 6.16
C ARG A 342 -10.02 11.21 5.46
N THR A 343 -10.50 12.26 6.12
CA THR A 343 -11.55 13.16 5.63
C THR A 343 -11.14 14.61 5.87
N LEU A 344 -11.47 15.47 4.91
CA LEU A 344 -11.28 16.91 4.94
C LEU A 344 -12.66 17.57 5.04
N SER A 345 -12.98 18.10 6.22
CA SER A 345 -14.24 18.83 6.43
C SER A 345 -14.33 20.09 5.56
N ARG A 346 -15.54 20.57 5.27
CA ARG A 346 -15.72 21.85 4.55
C ARG A 346 -15.02 23.04 5.22
N HIS A 347 -14.98 23.08 6.55
CA HIS A 347 -14.27 24.13 7.28
C HIS A 347 -12.76 24.05 7.02
N ALA A 348 -12.17 22.87 7.21
CA ALA A 348 -10.77 22.61 6.90
C ALA A 348 -10.41 22.81 5.41
N LEU A 349 -11.38 22.61 4.50
CA LEU A 349 -11.20 22.95 3.08
C LEU A 349 -11.03 24.45 2.88
N GLY A 350 -11.79 25.30 3.59
CA GLY A 350 -11.58 26.75 3.57
C GLY A 350 -10.18 27.13 4.02
N ASP A 351 -9.69 26.54 5.11
CA ASP A 351 -8.33 26.78 5.60
C ASP A 351 -7.26 26.24 4.63
N LEU A 352 -7.56 25.14 3.93
CA LEU A 352 -6.71 24.60 2.88
C LEU A 352 -6.69 25.55 1.69
N VAL A 353 -7.81 26.08 1.21
CA VAL A 353 -7.85 27.05 0.10
C VAL A 353 -7.09 28.33 0.43
N ALA A 354 -7.18 28.81 1.68
CA ALA A 354 -6.43 29.98 2.12
C ALA A 354 -4.90 29.76 2.05
N ARG A 355 -4.45 28.54 2.33
CA ARG A 355 -3.03 28.14 2.30
C ARG A 355 -2.55 27.68 0.91
N PHE A 356 -3.43 27.00 0.19
CA PHE A 356 -3.23 26.34 -1.10
C PHE A 356 -4.25 26.93 -2.09
N PRO A 357 -4.05 28.13 -2.68
CA PRO A 357 -5.07 28.78 -3.52
C PRO A 357 -5.56 27.93 -4.69
N VAL A 358 -4.73 27.02 -5.21
CA VAL A 358 -5.11 26.05 -6.25
C VAL A 358 -6.30 25.16 -5.83
N ALA A 359 -6.46 24.88 -4.53
CA ALA A 359 -7.57 24.08 -4.01
C ALA A 359 -8.94 24.75 -4.23
N ARG A 360 -9.03 26.05 -4.54
CA ARG A 360 -10.30 26.73 -4.85
C ARG A 360 -11.04 26.09 -6.03
N HIS A 361 -10.30 25.49 -6.97
CA HIS A 361 -10.90 24.85 -8.14
C HIS A 361 -11.67 23.55 -7.81
N LEU A 362 -11.65 23.10 -6.54
CA LEU A 362 -12.52 22.00 -6.06
C LEU A 362 -14.01 22.33 -6.15
N GLU A 363 -14.41 23.61 -6.21
CA GLU A 363 -15.81 23.99 -6.46
C GLU A 363 -16.31 23.49 -7.81
N HIS A 364 -15.41 23.21 -8.75
CA HIS A 364 -15.73 22.69 -10.07
C HIS A 364 -15.62 21.17 -10.15
N PHE A 365 -15.00 20.49 -9.18
CA PHE A 365 -14.84 19.04 -9.19
C PHE A 365 -16.22 18.35 -9.12
N ASP A 366 -16.51 17.48 -10.10
CA ASP A 366 -17.68 16.61 -10.00
C ASP A 366 -17.34 15.50 -9.00
N VAL A 367 -17.80 15.67 -7.76
CA VAL A 367 -17.52 14.72 -6.66
C VAL A 367 -18.39 13.44 -6.76
N ARG A 368 -18.89 13.13 -7.97
CA ARG A 368 -19.81 12.03 -8.28
C ARG A 368 -19.08 10.83 -8.94
N GLU A 369 -19.84 9.78 -9.26
CA GLU A 369 -19.41 8.41 -9.59
C GLU A 369 -18.38 8.35 -10.71
N CYS A 370 -17.12 8.27 -10.26
CA CYS A 370 -15.91 7.68 -10.85
C CYS A 370 -14.66 8.44 -10.39
N SER A 371 -14.82 9.48 -9.57
CA SER A 371 -13.72 10.23 -9.01
C SER A 371 -12.96 9.45 -7.92
N PHE A 372 -11.64 9.57 -7.92
CA PHE A 372 -10.78 9.10 -6.82
C PHE A 372 -10.80 10.04 -5.61
N LEU A 373 -11.43 11.22 -5.72
CA LEU A 373 -11.72 12.14 -4.62
C LEU A 373 -13.24 12.35 -4.51
N ASN A 374 -13.80 11.99 -3.36
CA ASN A 374 -15.25 11.91 -3.13
C ASN A 374 -15.68 12.70 -1.88
N CYS A 375 -16.98 12.99 -1.75
CA CYS A 375 -17.57 13.52 -0.51
C CYS A 375 -18.08 12.35 0.37
N ASN A 376 -18.46 12.62 1.62
CA ASN A 376 -19.33 11.76 2.44
C ASN A 376 -20.71 12.41 2.62
N ALA A 377 -21.62 11.79 3.39
CA ALA A 377 -22.95 12.34 3.66
C ALA A 377 -22.94 13.70 4.37
N GLN A 378 -21.87 14.00 5.10
CA GLN A 378 -21.64 15.28 5.79
C GLN A 378 -21.08 16.35 4.83
N GLY A 379 -20.67 15.97 3.62
CA GLY A 379 -20.05 16.85 2.63
C GLY A 379 -18.53 17.04 2.81
N ASP A 380 -17.87 16.18 3.59
CA ASP A 380 -16.40 16.17 3.75
C ASP A 380 -15.73 15.41 2.61
N LEU A 381 -14.59 15.92 2.13
CA LEU A 381 -13.80 15.32 1.05
C LEU A 381 -12.92 14.16 1.54
N ARG A 382 -12.75 13.12 0.73
CA ARG A 382 -11.90 11.95 1.03
C ARG A 382 -11.51 11.20 -0.24
N PHE A 383 -10.30 10.64 -0.26
CA PHE A 383 -9.90 9.70 -1.30
C PHE A 383 -10.66 8.38 -1.22
N SER A 384 -11.07 7.86 -2.38
CA SER A 384 -11.79 6.57 -2.51
C SER A 384 -11.03 5.41 -1.86
N TYR A 385 -9.69 5.46 -1.91
CA TYR A 385 -8.80 4.51 -1.28
C TYR A 385 -7.69 5.26 -0.56
N TYR A 386 -7.32 4.80 0.63
CA TYR A 386 -6.23 5.41 1.40
C TYR A 386 -4.89 5.35 0.66
N SER A 387 -4.67 4.30 -0.12
CA SER A 387 -3.47 4.16 -0.94
C SER A 387 -3.33 5.20 -2.05
N ILE A 388 -4.42 5.85 -2.47
CA ILE A 388 -4.35 6.98 -3.41
C ILE A 388 -3.79 8.21 -2.71
N GLN A 389 -4.21 8.45 -1.46
CA GLN A 389 -3.62 9.48 -0.61
C GLN A 389 -2.12 9.23 -0.43
N GLU A 390 -1.75 8.00 -0.03
CA GLU A 390 -0.35 7.61 0.21
C GLU A 390 0.50 7.71 -1.06
N PHE A 391 -0.03 7.32 -2.22
CA PHE A 391 0.67 7.47 -3.50
C PHE A 391 0.90 8.94 -3.85
N LEU A 392 -0.11 9.80 -3.72
CA LEU A 392 0.04 11.22 -4.05
C LEU A 392 1.10 11.90 -3.18
N VAL A 393 1.17 11.52 -1.90
CA VAL A 393 2.23 11.95 -0.98
C VAL A 393 3.60 11.44 -1.45
N ALA A 394 3.73 10.14 -1.74
CA ALA A 394 4.99 9.56 -2.22
C ALA A 394 5.47 10.24 -3.51
N HIS A 395 4.56 10.43 -4.47
CA HIS A 395 4.85 11.07 -5.75
C HIS A 395 5.32 12.53 -5.57
N ALA A 396 4.73 13.26 -4.63
CA ALA A 396 5.14 14.63 -4.30
C ALA A 396 6.57 14.68 -3.76
N MET A 397 6.88 13.80 -2.81
CA MET A 397 8.21 13.67 -2.20
C MET A 397 9.27 13.33 -3.26
N MET A 398 8.98 12.36 -4.13
CA MET A 398 9.95 11.85 -5.11
C MET A 398 10.27 12.82 -6.24
N ASN A 399 9.27 13.53 -6.75
CA ASN A 399 9.49 14.45 -7.87
C ASN A 399 10.05 15.80 -7.45
N LYS A 400 10.31 16.00 -6.14
CA LYS A 400 10.50 17.33 -5.54
C LYS A 400 9.48 18.33 -6.12
N SER A 401 8.29 17.82 -6.47
CA SER A 401 7.23 18.62 -7.04
C SER A 401 6.91 19.55 -5.91
N VAL A 402 7.37 20.80 -6.07
CA VAL A 402 7.09 21.88 -5.14
C VAL A 402 5.60 21.75 -4.90
N VAL A 403 5.20 21.33 -3.71
CA VAL A 403 3.86 21.57 -3.21
C VAL A 403 3.84 23.09 -3.18
N PRO A 404 3.34 23.75 -4.24
CA PRO A 404 3.90 25.01 -4.72
C PRO A 404 3.82 26.07 -3.62
N ASP A 405 4.93 26.46 -2.99
CA ASP A 405 4.95 27.50 -1.94
C ASP A 405 3.83 27.38 -0.90
N ILE A 406 3.70 26.21 -0.27
CA ILE A 406 2.70 25.98 0.78
C ILE A 406 3.33 25.62 2.13
N VAL A 407 4.63 25.35 2.07
CA VAL A 407 5.57 25.69 3.14
C VAL A 407 5.96 27.14 2.86
N GLY A 408 5.39 28.07 3.63
CA GLY A 408 5.53 29.49 3.35
C GLY A 408 6.98 29.95 3.27
N ASP A 409 7.21 30.91 2.36
CA ASP A 409 8.35 31.81 2.37
C ASP A 409 8.59 32.33 3.81
N PRO A 410 9.80 32.19 4.38
CA PRO A 410 10.14 32.68 5.72
C PRO A 410 9.99 34.20 5.90
N ALA A 411 9.65 34.95 4.85
CA ALA A 411 9.56 36.42 4.87
C ALA A 411 8.19 37.04 5.23
N ARG A 412 7.16 36.29 5.67
CA ARG A 412 5.86 36.88 6.08
C ARG A 412 5.51 36.68 7.57
N PRO A 413 5.49 37.76 8.39
CA PRO A 413 4.95 37.70 9.75
C PRO A 413 3.45 38.06 9.76
N THR A 414 2.63 37.30 10.50
CA THR A 414 1.43 37.70 11.30
C THR A 414 0.59 36.44 11.64
N ALA A 415 0.56 35.95 12.89
CA ALA A 415 -0.16 36.42 14.09
C ALA A 415 -1.59 35.85 14.26
N SER A 416 -1.75 34.75 15.00
CA SER A 416 -2.71 34.56 16.11
C SER A 416 -2.62 33.13 16.67
N ALA A 417 -2.87 32.99 17.98
CA ALA A 417 -2.64 31.80 18.78
C ALA A 417 -3.71 30.73 18.57
N GLU A 418 -3.60 29.98 17.46
CA GLU A 418 -4.14 28.62 17.23
C GLU A 418 -3.66 28.10 15.84
N SER A 419 -2.44 28.50 15.42
CA SER A 419 -1.92 28.27 14.08
C SER A 419 -1.16 26.94 13.97
N ILE A 420 -1.63 26.07 13.06
CA ILE A 420 -1.02 24.81 12.63
C ILE A 420 0.40 25.05 12.08
N SER A 421 1.41 24.34 12.62
CA SER A 421 2.82 24.46 12.24
C SER A 421 3.11 23.93 10.83
N VAL A 422 3.88 24.68 10.06
CA VAL A 422 4.42 24.31 8.74
C VAL A 422 5.44 23.14 8.84
N ASP A 423 5.84 22.78 10.06
CA ASP A 423 6.90 21.81 10.36
C ASP A 423 6.41 20.41 10.76
N LYS A 424 5.14 20.08 10.51
CA LYS A 424 4.60 18.77 10.94
C LYS A 424 5.08 17.65 9.99
N PRO A 425 5.81 16.64 10.50
CA PRO A 425 6.31 15.54 9.68
C PRO A 425 5.16 14.73 9.06
N ILE A 426 5.42 14.16 7.88
CA ILE A 426 4.48 13.30 7.17
C ILE A 426 4.42 11.95 7.89
N ARG A 427 3.26 11.57 8.41
CA ARG A 427 3.09 10.26 9.06
C ARG A 427 3.45 9.12 8.10
N ALA A 428 4.39 8.28 8.48
CA ALA A 428 4.77 7.11 7.72
C ALA A 428 3.74 5.98 7.86
N THR A 429 3.57 5.23 6.79
CA THR A 429 2.77 4.00 6.72
C THR A 429 3.47 2.98 5.83
N ASP A 430 3.21 1.69 6.01
CA ASP A 430 3.82 0.63 5.20
C ASP A 430 3.63 0.87 3.70
N GLN A 431 2.43 1.29 3.29
CA GLN A 431 2.11 1.49 1.89
C GLN A 431 2.80 2.75 1.31
N LEU A 432 2.95 3.82 2.09
CA LEU A 432 3.74 4.99 1.71
C LEU A 432 5.22 4.61 1.52
N LEU A 433 5.79 3.86 2.47
CA LEU A 433 7.18 3.40 2.37
C LEU A 433 7.41 2.48 1.16
N VAL A 434 6.42 1.63 0.82
CA VAL A 434 6.48 0.79 -0.40
C VAL A 434 6.52 1.66 -1.65
N PHE A 435 5.71 2.72 -1.73
CA PHE A 435 5.75 3.63 -2.88
C PHE A 435 7.08 4.37 -2.98
N LEU A 436 7.65 4.84 -1.87
CA LEU A 436 8.95 5.50 -1.86
C LEU A 436 10.05 4.55 -2.33
N LYS A 437 10.05 3.30 -1.83
CA LYS A 437 10.98 2.26 -2.28
C LYS A 437 10.87 2.00 -3.78
N ASP A 438 9.66 1.76 -4.26
CA ASP A 438 9.40 1.43 -5.67
C ASP A 438 9.74 2.61 -6.60
N ALA A 439 9.63 3.85 -6.12
CA ALA A 439 9.98 5.05 -6.87
C ALA A 439 11.49 5.37 -6.87
N SER A 440 12.21 4.94 -5.82
CA SER A 440 13.63 5.23 -5.62
C SER A 440 14.53 4.03 -5.94
N ASP A 441 13.98 2.95 -6.51
CA ASP A 441 14.66 1.65 -6.69
C ASP A 441 15.33 1.15 -5.39
N GLY A 442 14.69 1.42 -4.24
CA GLY A 442 15.18 1.03 -2.92
C GLY A 442 16.30 1.90 -2.35
N LEU A 443 16.72 2.97 -3.03
CA LEU A 443 17.74 3.91 -2.53
C LEU A 443 17.24 5.35 -2.47
N LEU A 444 16.92 5.82 -1.26
CA LEU A 444 16.36 7.14 -1.00
C LEU A 444 17.44 8.16 -0.59
N ASP A 445 17.24 9.43 -0.93
CA ASP A 445 17.99 10.54 -0.32
C ASP A 445 17.49 10.74 1.13
N PHE A 446 18.38 10.76 2.13
CA PHE A 446 17.96 10.89 3.54
C PHE A 446 17.13 12.15 3.81
N SER A 447 17.31 13.22 3.03
CA SER A 447 16.49 14.44 3.17
C SER A 447 14.99 14.20 3.01
N LEU A 448 14.59 13.14 2.30
CA LEU A 448 13.20 12.71 2.19
C LEU A 448 12.76 11.85 3.39
N LEU A 449 13.64 11.00 3.92
CA LEU A 449 13.37 10.20 5.11
C LEU A 449 13.17 11.09 6.35
N GLY A 450 13.95 12.17 6.48
CA GLY A 450 13.83 13.14 7.57
C GLY A 450 12.51 13.94 7.58
N GLN A 451 11.70 13.87 6.52
CA GLN A 451 10.36 14.47 6.49
C GLN A 451 9.28 13.54 7.05
N LEU A 452 9.62 12.27 7.32
CA LEU A 452 8.67 11.25 7.76
C LEU A 452 8.66 11.15 9.29
N ASP A 453 7.45 11.07 9.86
CA ASP A 453 7.23 10.62 11.23
C ASP A 453 7.04 9.11 11.22
N LEU A 454 8.07 8.41 11.66
CA LEU A 454 8.08 6.95 11.71
C LEU A 454 7.31 6.39 12.93
N GLY A 455 6.95 7.25 13.90
CA GLY A 455 6.28 6.89 15.15
C GLY A 455 7.09 5.96 16.07
N ASP A 456 6.51 5.61 17.22
CA ASP A 456 7.06 4.63 18.19
C ASP A 456 6.85 3.16 17.78
N GLN A 457 6.22 2.93 16.63
CA GLN A 457 5.88 1.59 16.21
C GLN A 457 7.13 0.89 15.65
N SER A 458 7.41 -0.28 16.22
CA SER A 458 8.42 -1.24 15.78
C SER A 458 8.04 -1.86 14.44
N TYR A 459 7.93 -1.03 13.40
CA TYR A 459 7.73 -1.49 12.04
C TYR A 459 9.05 -2.04 11.52
N PRO A 460 9.06 -3.16 10.79
CA PRO A 460 10.20 -3.48 9.96
C PRO A 460 10.23 -2.39 8.87
N LEU A 461 11.00 -1.32 9.09
CA LEU A 461 11.41 -0.45 7.99
C LEU A 461 11.84 -1.37 6.87
N ILE A 462 11.17 -1.22 5.73
CA ILE A 462 11.23 -2.19 4.63
C ILE A 462 12.70 -2.54 4.44
N SER A 463 13.05 -3.83 4.59
CA SER A 463 14.42 -4.36 4.66
C SER A 463 15.27 -4.12 3.39
N GLN A 464 14.79 -3.24 2.51
CA GLN A 464 15.32 -2.88 1.20
C GLN A 464 14.98 -1.42 0.84
N LEU A 465 14.61 -0.59 1.82
CA LEU A 465 14.56 0.86 1.67
C LEU A 465 15.79 1.42 2.37
N HIS A 466 16.86 1.53 1.62
CA HIS A 466 18.12 2.10 2.06
C HIS A 466 18.15 3.59 1.77
N PHE A 467 19.08 4.30 2.39
CA PHE A 467 19.34 5.70 2.08
C PHE A 467 20.83 5.99 1.95
N TYR A 468 21.16 7.19 1.49
CA TYR A 468 22.51 7.73 1.52
C TYR A 468 22.49 9.22 1.91
N ASP A 469 23.59 9.71 2.49
CA ASP A 469 23.87 11.14 2.61
C ASP A 469 24.68 11.59 1.39
N ARG A 470 24.50 12.85 0.96
CA ARG A 470 25.31 13.45 -0.11
C ARG A 470 26.68 13.87 0.44
N LEU A 471 27.73 13.64 -0.34
CA LEU A 471 29.06 14.18 -0.08
C LEU A 471 29.15 15.65 -0.52
N ALA A 472 30.25 16.33 -0.19
CA ALA A 472 30.44 17.75 -0.52
C ALA A 472 30.44 18.04 -2.03
N ASP A 473 30.74 17.05 -2.86
CA ASP A 473 30.73 17.13 -4.33
C ASP A 473 29.39 16.67 -4.96
N ASP A 474 28.34 16.52 -4.16
CA ASP A 474 27.01 16.02 -4.53
C ASP A 474 26.96 14.54 -4.93
N SER A 475 28.07 13.81 -4.84
CA SER A 475 28.09 12.36 -5.03
C SER A 475 27.45 11.63 -3.84
N ARG A 476 27.21 10.32 -4.01
CA ARG A 476 26.56 9.49 -2.99
C ARG A 476 27.58 9.02 -1.97
N GLY A 477 27.29 9.24 -0.68
CA GLY A 477 27.98 8.57 0.40
C GLY A 477 27.60 7.09 0.52
N PRO A 478 28.16 6.38 1.52
CA PRO A 478 27.85 4.99 1.77
C PRO A 478 26.35 4.73 1.95
N MET A 479 25.90 3.57 1.50
CA MET A 479 24.52 3.14 1.67
C MET A 479 24.27 2.77 3.13
N MET A 480 23.19 3.32 3.70
CA MET A 480 22.82 3.19 5.09
C MET A 480 21.42 2.59 5.22
N GLN A 481 21.22 1.85 6.30
CA GLN A 481 19.94 1.27 6.70
C GLN A 481 19.53 1.87 8.04
N LEU A 482 18.29 2.36 8.12
CA LEU A 482 17.72 2.84 9.39
C LEU A 482 17.39 1.65 10.29
N ILE A 483 17.87 1.71 11.53
CA ILE A 483 17.67 0.73 12.59
C ILE A 483 16.85 1.40 13.71
N LEU A 484 15.64 0.89 13.94
CA LEU A 484 14.74 1.46 14.95
C LEU A 484 15.17 1.09 16.37
N ALA A 485 14.78 1.96 17.30
CA ALA A 485 14.85 1.70 18.73
C ALA A 485 14.14 0.38 19.09
N GLY A 486 14.64 -0.29 20.11
CA GLY A 486 14.11 -1.58 20.54
C GLY A 486 14.96 -2.24 21.61
N GLU A 487 14.60 -3.46 21.96
CA GLU A 487 15.30 -4.25 22.97
C GLU A 487 15.61 -5.64 22.46
N PHE A 488 16.71 -6.21 22.94
CA PHE A 488 17.08 -7.59 22.62
C PHE A 488 17.90 -8.24 23.74
N LEU A 489 18.07 -9.55 23.63
CA LEU A 489 18.98 -10.32 24.49
C LEU A 489 20.36 -10.40 23.81
N MET A 490 21.34 -9.73 24.40
CA MET A 490 22.73 -9.74 23.97
C MET A 490 23.49 -10.90 24.61
N GLY A 491 24.36 -11.55 23.83
CA GLY A 491 25.14 -12.71 24.24
C GLY A 491 24.45 -14.04 23.97
N SER A 492 25.09 -15.12 24.42
CA SER A 492 24.63 -16.49 24.15
C SER A 492 23.78 -17.05 25.29
N PRO A 493 22.74 -17.85 24.98
CA PRO A 493 21.97 -18.58 25.99
C PRO A 493 22.85 -19.47 26.87
N GLN A 494 22.46 -19.68 28.11
CA GLN A 494 23.23 -20.50 29.06
C GLN A 494 23.53 -21.90 28.49
N GLY A 495 24.80 -22.33 28.57
CA GLY A 495 25.25 -23.62 28.06
C GLY A 495 25.58 -23.66 26.56
N ILE A 496 25.45 -22.53 25.85
CA ILE A 496 25.79 -22.37 24.43
C ILE A 496 26.83 -21.25 24.31
N GLY A 497 27.84 -21.42 23.43
CA GLY A 497 28.84 -20.39 23.17
C GLY A 497 30.04 -20.43 24.11
N ARG A 498 30.88 -19.40 24.05
CA ARG A 498 32.09 -19.26 24.89
C ARG A 498 31.80 -18.41 26.14
N GLU A 499 32.61 -18.56 27.18
CA GLU A 499 32.49 -17.76 28.43
C GLU A 499 32.42 -16.25 28.20
N ARG A 500 33.12 -15.75 27.17
CA ARG A 500 33.13 -14.33 26.81
C ARG A 500 31.81 -13.79 26.25
N GLU A 501 30.90 -14.69 25.89
CA GLU A 501 29.55 -14.40 25.37
C GLU A 501 28.48 -14.40 26.46
N HIS A 502 28.88 -14.54 27.74
CA HIS A 502 28.00 -14.61 28.90
C HIS A 502 28.31 -13.49 29.91
N PRO A 503 27.39 -13.16 30.83
CA PRO A 503 25.99 -13.59 30.86
C PRO A 503 25.20 -13.01 29.68
N GLN A 504 24.15 -13.74 29.28
CA GLN A 504 23.13 -13.15 28.42
C GLN A 504 22.37 -12.10 29.20
N HIS A 505 22.20 -10.91 28.64
CA HIS A 505 21.57 -9.78 29.32
C HIS A 505 20.69 -8.99 28.35
N ARG A 506 19.78 -8.18 28.90
CA ARG A 506 18.87 -7.34 28.12
C ARG A 506 19.57 -6.02 27.80
N VAL A 507 19.50 -5.61 26.54
CA VAL A 507 19.98 -4.29 26.10
C VAL A 507 18.85 -3.55 25.40
N ARG A 508 18.71 -2.26 25.72
CA ARG A 508 17.75 -1.34 25.13
C ARG A 508 18.45 -0.29 24.29
N ILE A 509 18.25 -0.35 22.97
CA ILE A 509 18.60 0.72 22.04
C ILE A 509 17.49 1.77 22.11
N ALA A 510 17.74 2.87 22.83
CA ALA A 510 16.72 3.89 23.09
C ALA A 510 16.45 4.80 21.88
N THR A 511 17.48 5.09 21.09
CA THR A 511 17.39 6.03 19.96
C THR A 511 17.65 5.29 18.66
N PRO A 512 16.80 5.47 17.62
CA PRO A 512 17.09 4.94 16.30
C PRO A 512 18.42 5.49 15.77
N PHE A 513 19.16 4.65 15.05
CA PHE A 513 20.41 5.00 14.40
C PHE A 513 20.43 4.39 13.00
N ALA A 514 21.38 4.77 12.16
CA ALA A 514 21.59 4.10 10.89
C ALA A 514 22.88 3.32 10.90
N LEU A 515 22.87 2.14 10.30
CA LEU A 515 24.03 1.28 10.14
C LEU A 515 24.34 1.09 8.65
N GLY A 516 25.61 1.03 8.28
CA GLY A 516 26.01 0.77 6.90
C GLY A 516 25.38 -0.52 6.38
N THR A 517 24.73 -0.45 5.22
CA THR A 517 24.09 -1.60 4.58
C THR A 517 25.11 -2.72 4.29
N TYR A 518 26.36 -2.31 4.05
CA TYR A 518 27.52 -3.17 3.81
C TYR A 518 28.67 -2.77 4.76
N PRO A 519 29.68 -3.64 4.94
CA PRO A 519 31.01 -3.18 5.37
C PRO A 519 31.56 -2.16 4.36
N VAL A 520 32.37 -1.20 4.83
CA VAL A 520 32.97 -0.18 3.96
C VAL A 520 33.77 -0.86 2.85
N THR A 521 33.48 -0.49 1.61
CA THR A 521 34.09 -1.10 0.43
C THR A 521 35.40 -0.43 0.06
N PHE A 522 36.23 -1.12 -0.73
CA PHE A 522 37.42 -0.51 -1.33
C PHE A 522 37.09 0.70 -2.20
N ALA A 523 35.96 0.72 -2.91
CA ALA A 523 35.56 1.88 -3.70
C ALA A 523 35.33 3.13 -2.83
N GLU A 524 34.60 2.96 -1.72
CA GLU A 524 34.32 4.04 -0.77
C GLU A 524 35.59 4.49 -0.03
N TYR A 525 36.44 3.55 0.36
CA TYR A 525 37.70 3.85 1.06
C TYR A 525 38.76 4.44 0.14
N ASP A 526 38.80 4.04 -1.14
CA ASP A 526 39.69 4.62 -2.14
C ASP A 526 39.39 6.09 -2.38
N TYR A 527 38.10 6.44 -2.44
CA TYR A 527 37.68 7.83 -2.55
C TYR A 527 38.16 8.65 -1.35
N PHE A 528 38.06 8.11 -0.13
CA PHE A 528 38.66 8.73 1.06
C PHE A 528 40.18 8.90 0.94
N CYS A 529 40.90 7.87 0.47
CA CYS A 529 42.34 7.95 0.28
C CYS A 529 42.73 9.03 -0.73
N GLU A 530 42.02 9.13 -1.84
CA GLU A 530 42.23 10.15 -2.87
C GLU A 530 41.94 11.56 -2.32
N ALA A 531 40.83 11.75 -1.62
CA ALA A 531 40.45 13.02 -1.01
C ALA A 531 41.44 13.51 0.07
N ARG A 532 42.14 12.58 0.75
CA ARG A 532 43.06 12.88 1.85
C ARG A 532 44.53 12.70 1.52
N GLY A 533 44.87 12.29 0.30
CA GLY A 533 46.23 11.98 -0.11
C GLY A 533 46.87 10.83 0.69
N ARG A 534 46.09 9.82 1.07
CA ARG A 534 46.57 8.63 1.80
C ARG A 534 46.96 7.51 0.83
N GLU A 535 47.87 6.64 1.27
CA GLU A 535 48.16 5.39 0.57
C GLU A 535 46.96 4.44 0.66
N LYS A 536 46.65 3.78 -0.45
CA LYS A 536 45.57 2.80 -0.53
C LYS A 536 46.02 1.47 0.10
N PRO A 537 45.24 0.85 0.99
CA PRO A 537 45.59 -0.44 1.58
C PRO A 537 45.59 -1.55 0.51
N SER A 538 46.38 -2.60 0.76
CA SER A 538 46.48 -3.76 -0.12
C SER A 538 45.13 -4.47 -0.27
N ASP A 539 44.80 -4.91 -1.48
CA ASP A 539 43.63 -5.75 -1.79
C ASP A 539 43.99 -7.24 -1.92
N ARG A 540 45.22 -7.63 -1.56
CA ARG A 540 45.81 -8.98 -1.77
C ARG A 540 45.76 -9.48 -3.23
N GLY A 541 45.54 -8.59 -4.20
CA GLY A 541 45.33 -8.99 -5.59
C GLY A 541 43.97 -9.67 -5.84
N TRP A 542 43.02 -9.62 -4.89
CA TRP A 542 41.66 -10.14 -5.07
C TRP A 542 40.74 -9.18 -5.85
N GLY A 543 41.22 -7.96 -6.10
CA GLY A 543 40.47 -6.87 -6.70
C GLY A 543 39.87 -5.93 -5.65
N ARG A 544 39.58 -4.71 -6.11
CA ARG A 544 39.01 -3.61 -5.31
C ARG A 544 37.50 -3.48 -5.54
N GLY A 545 36.98 -2.25 -5.63
CA GLY A 545 35.58 -1.99 -5.96
C GLY A 545 34.65 -2.31 -4.80
N ARG A 546 33.63 -3.14 -5.04
CA ARG A 546 32.60 -3.49 -4.05
C ARG A 546 33.05 -4.47 -2.95
N ARG A 547 34.29 -4.97 -2.99
CA ARG A 547 34.82 -5.81 -1.90
C ARG A 547 35.04 -4.97 -0.64
N PRO A 548 34.85 -5.54 0.56
CA PRO A 548 35.13 -4.83 1.80
C PRO A 548 36.60 -4.44 1.88
N VAL A 549 36.88 -3.23 2.35
CA VAL A 549 38.24 -2.80 2.63
C VAL A 549 38.81 -3.65 3.78
N VAL A 550 40.04 -4.12 3.59
CA VAL A 550 40.81 -4.88 4.59
C VAL A 550 42.18 -4.23 4.74
N TYR A 551 43.00 -4.70 5.69
CA TYR A 551 44.26 -4.04 6.07
C TYR A 551 44.05 -2.59 6.53
N VAL A 552 43.00 -2.38 7.31
CA VAL A 552 42.71 -1.11 7.98
C VAL A 552 42.73 -1.32 9.48
N SER A 553 43.51 -0.50 10.19
CA SER A 553 43.49 -0.50 11.65
C SER A 553 42.21 0.17 12.17
N ARG A 554 41.95 0.06 13.47
CA ARG A 554 40.84 0.82 14.08
C ARG A 554 41.03 2.33 13.88
N GLN A 555 42.27 2.83 13.95
CA GLN A 555 42.53 4.26 13.76
C GLN A 555 42.21 4.71 12.33
N ASP A 556 42.55 3.89 11.33
CA ASP A 556 42.19 4.16 9.93
C ASP A 556 40.66 4.24 9.74
N ALA A 557 39.93 3.32 10.37
CA ALA A 557 38.47 3.32 10.34
C ALA A 557 37.88 4.58 11.01
N LEU A 558 38.42 5.01 12.15
CA LEU A 558 38.00 6.26 12.82
C LEU A 558 38.33 7.50 11.99
N ASP A 559 39.49 7.52 11.32
CA ASP A 559 39.87 8.62 10.43
C ASP A 559 38.90 8.74 9.25
N TYR A 560 38.45 7.60 8.70
CA TYR A 560 37.41 7.54 7.67
C TYR A 560 36.08 8.08 8.21
N CYS A 561 35.61 7.64 9.39
CA CYS A 561 34.39 8.16 10.02
C CYS A 561 34.44 9.68 10.24
N ALA A 562 35.58 10.19 10.72
CA ALA A 562 35.77 11.61 10.96
C ALA A 562 35.80 12.42 9.65
N TRP A 563 36.36 11.86 8.58
CA TRP A 563 36.30 12.48 7.25
C TRP A 563 34.88 12.50 6.70
N LEU A 564 34.18 11.37 6.69
CA LEU A 564 32.80 11.29 6.19
C LEU A 564 31.86 12.21 6.97
N THR A 565 32.12 12.38 8.27
CA THR A 565 31.38 13.34 9.11
C THR A 565 31.53 14.78 8.61
N ARG A 566 32.73 15.18 8.19
CA ARG A 566 32.98 16.53 7.65
C ARG A 566 32.38 16.69 6.26
N GLU A 567 32.47 15.66 5.40
CA GLU A 567 31.96 15.71 4.03
C GLU A 567 30.43 15.82 3.96
N THR A 568 29.74 15.14 4.88
CA THR A 568 28.27 15.05 4.87
C THR A 568 27.60 16.04 5.84
N GLY A 569 28.36 16.57 6.80
CA GLY A 569 27.82 17.32 7.94
C GLY A 569 26.99 16.47 8.91
N ARG A 570 27.04 15.13 8.81
CA ARG A 570 26.33 14.17 9.68
C ARG A 570 27.31 13.40 10.53
N HIS A 571 26.91 12.98 11.74
CA HIS A 571 27.84 12.30 12.65
C HIS A 571 27.97 10.81 12.34
N TYR A 572 29.16 10.41 11.85
CA TYR A 572 29.54 9.02 11.58
C TYR A 572 30.56 8.50 12.60
N ARG A 573 30.41 7.24 13.02
CA ARG A 573 31.34 6.54 13.93
C ARG A 573 31.36 5.03 13.68
N LEU A 574 32.20 4.30 14.41
CA LEU A 574 32.11 2.85 14.52
C LEU A 574 30.90 2.44 15.39
N PRO A 575 30.30 1.26 15.15
CA PRO A 575 29.24 0.73 16.00
C PRO A 575 29.74 0.43 17.41
N SER A 576 28.86 0.56 18.40
CA SER A 576 29.05 -0.19 19.63
C SER A 576 28.79 -1.67 19.36
N GLU A 577 29.36 -2.54 20.17
CA GLU A 577 29.14 -3.97 20.04
C GLU A 577 27.66 -4.33 20.23
N ALA A 578 26.98 -3.65 21.15
CA ALA A 578 25.57 -3.83 21.40
C ALA A 578 24.71 -3.44 20.18
N GLU A 579 25.00 -2.29 19.54
CA GLU A 579 24.34 -1.88 18.30
C GLU A 579 24.55 -2.88 17.18
N TRP A 580 25.77 -3.40 17.03
CA TRP A 580 26.09 -4.39 16.01
C TRP A 580 25.37 -5.71 16.26
N GLU A 581 25.35 -6.21 17.50
CA GLU A 581 24.67 -7.46 17.83
C GLU A 581 23.14 -7.35 17.69
N TYR A 582 22.57 -6.21 18.09
CA TYR A 582 21.16 -5.90 17.84
C TYR A 582 20.84 -5.97 16.35
N ALA A 583 21.68 -5.33 15.54
CA ALA A 583 21.51 -5.22 14.11
C ALA A 583 21.67 -6.56 13.37
N VAL A 584 22.65 -7.41 13.73
CA VAL A 584 22.81 -8.73 13.09
C VAL A 584 21.63 -9.63 13.41
N ARG A 585 21.13 -9.59 14.65
CA ARG A 585 20.01 -10.44 15.10
C ARG A 585 18.71 -10.08 14.41
N ALA A 586 18.48 -8.79 14.15
CA ALA A 586 17.31 -8.31 13.41
C ALA A 586 15.98 -8.91 13.92
N GLY A 587 15.82 -8.97 15.24
CA GLY A 587 14.65 -9.54 15.94
C GLY A 587 14.73 -11.04 16.24
N MET A 588 15.74 -11.75 15.75
CA MET A 588 15.93 -13.19 15.97
C MET A 588 16.74 -13.49 17.23
N GLN A 589 16.42 -14.60 17.90
CA GLN A 589 17.17 -15.12 19.07
C GLN A 589 18.06 -16.32 18.72
N THR A 590 18.07 -16.72 17.45
CA THR A 590 18.76 -17.90 16.93
C THR A 590 20.27 -17.70 16.83
N ARG A 591 20.98 -18.80 16.57
CA ARG A 591 22.45 -18.82 16.40
C ARG A 591 22.94 -17.89 15.30
N TYR A 592 22.25 -17.88 14.17
CA TYR A 592 22.46 -16.99 13.03
C TYR A 592 21.19 -16.20 12.77
N TRP A 593 21.27 -15.11 12.00
CA TRP A 593 20.08 -14.31 11.67
C TRP A 593 19.05 -15.09 10.82
N TRP A 594 19.47 -16.16 10.15
CA TRP A 594 18.60 -17.02 9.33
C TRP A 594 18.14 -18.31 10.03
N GLY A 595 18.49 -18.52 11.31
CA GLY A 595 18.10 -19.71 12.07
C GLY A 595 19.23 -20.32 12.89
N ASP A 596 18.97 -21.48 13.49
CA ASP A 596 19.95 -22.18 14.34
C ASP A 596 20.89 -23.12 13.59
N ALA A 597 20.40 -23.69 12.49
CA ALA A 597 21.14 -24.62 11.67
C ALA A 597 22.05 -23.89 10.67
N PHE A 598 23.28 -24.38 10.58
CA PHE A 598 24.19 -24.02 9.49
C PHE A 598 24.14 -25.18 8.49
N ASP A 599 23.03 -25.29 7.78
CA ASP A 599 22.84 -26.36 6.81
C ASP A 599 23.63 -26.04 5.55
N HIS A 600 24.55 -26.92 5.15
CA HIS A 600 25.16 -26.90 3.82
C HIS A 600 24.43 -27.92 2.95
N GLY A 601 23.49 -27.43 2.13
CA GLY A 601 22.72 -28.28 1.23
C GLY A 601 23.42 -28.50 -0.10
N SER A 602 23.34 -29.72 -0.64
CA SER A 602 23.57 -30.00 -2.06
C SER A 602 22.22 -30.17 -2.74
N GLY A 603 21.68 -29.10 -3.35
CA GLY A 603 20.40 -29.11 -4.05
C GLY A 603 20.18 -27.83 -4.84
N ALA A 604 19.33 -27.87 -5.86
CA ALA A 604 19.04 -26.71 -6.73
C ALA A 604 18.36 -25.54 -6.02
N ASP A 605 17.80 -25.77 -4.83
CA ASP A 605 17.08 -24.79 -4.01
C ASP A 605 17.92 -24.24 -2.83
N TYR A 606 19.19 -24.64 -2.71
CA TYR A 606 20.08 -24.16 -1.64
C TYR A 606 20.84 -22.90 -2.08
N GLU A 607 20.76 -21.86 -1.26
CA GLU A 607 21.44 -20.57 -1.48
C GLU A 607 22.42 -20.31 -0.33
N ASP A 608 23.69 -20.08 -0.66
CA ASP A 608 24.71 -19.70 0.31
C ASP A 608 24.28 -18.42 1.08
N ARG A 609 24.58 -18.37 2.37
CA ARG A 609 24.17 -17.26 3.25
C ARG A 609 25.33 -16.38 3.72
N ALA A 610 26.56 -16.84 3.55
CA ALA A 610 27.77 -16.20 4.05
C ALA A 610 29.02 -16.66 3.27
N ASN A 611 30.06 -15.85 3.32
CA ASN A 611 31.41 -16.24 2.91
C ASN A 611 32.26 -16.59 4.14
N CYS A 612 32.68 -17.85 4.26
CA CYS A 612 33.44 -18.38 5.39
C CYS A 612 34.15 -19.68 5.02
N HIS A 613 35.06 -20.19 5.88
CA HIS A 613 35.73 -21.48 5.70
C HIS A 613 34.71 -22.62 5.81
N GLY A 614 34.52 -23.36 4.73
CA GLY A 614 33.57 -24.48 4.65
C GLY A 614 32.13 -24.05 4.47
N CYS A 615 31.87 -22.79 4.08
CA CYS A 615 30.55 -22.28 3.73
C CYS A 615 30.01 -22.83 2.40
N GLY A 616 30.89 -23.23 1.47
CA GLY A 616 30.54 -23.72 0.13
C GLY A 616 30.55 -22.64 -0.97
N SER A 617 30.72 -21.36 -0.61
CA SER A 617 30.72 -20.26 -1.57
C SER A 617 31.92 -20.28 -2.52
N LEU A 618 31.84 -19.57 -3.65
CA LEU A 618 32.94 -19.48 -4.61
C LEU A 618 34.23 -18.87 -4.02
N TRP A 619 34.12 -18.07 -2.96
CA TRP A 619 35.20 -17.34 -2.29
C TRP A 619 35.67 -17.98 -0.98
N ASP A 620 35.01 -19.05 -0.55
CA ASP A 620 35.36 -19.87 0.62
C ASP A 620 36.87 -20.19 0.62
N ASP A 621 37.56 -19.80 1.70
CA ASP A 621 39.01 -19.93 1.89
C ASP A 621 39.92 -19.31 0.81
N LYS A 622 39.37 -18.48 -0.08
CA LYS A 622 40.12 -17.85 -1.18
C LYS A 622 40.26 -16.35 -1.01
N GLY A 623 39.31 -15.71 -0.34
CA GLY A 623 39.35 -14.29 -0.06
C GLY A 623 37.96 -13.73 0.20
N THR A 624 37.86 -12.40 0.25
CA THR A 624 36.57 -11.73 0.43
C THR A 624 35.62 -12.01 -0.74
N SER A 625 34.35 -11.69 -0.59
CA SER A 625 33.38 -11.59 -1.69
C SER A 625 33.02 -10.12 -1.88
N PRO A 626 32.55 -9.70 -3.07
CA PRO A 626 31.89 -8.40 -3.21
C PRO A 626 30.78 -8.24 -2.17
N ALA A 627 30.66 -7.06 -1.56
CA ALA A 627 29.64 -6.82 -0.55
C ALA A 627 28.23 -6.99 -1.14
N GLY A 628 27.35 -7.63 -0.38
CA GLY A 628 25.99 -7.96 -0.82
C GLY A 628 25.89 -9.19 -1.73
N SER A 629 26.87 -10.09 -1.71
CA SER A 629 26.83 -11.33 -2.50
C SER A 629 25.86 -12.38 -1.94
N PHE A 630 25.40 -12.22 -0.71
CA PHE A 630 24.47 -13.12 -0.03
C PHE A 630 23.20 -12.38 0.39
N PRO A 631 22.10 -13.09 0.69
CA PRO A 631 20.86 -12.44 1.13
C PRO A 631 21.05 -11.57 2.39
N PRO A 632 20.34 -10.43 2.51
CA PRO A 632 20.39 -9.60 3.70
C PRO A 632 19.61 -10.23 4.86
N ASN A 633 19.91 -9.79 6.08
CA ASN A 633 19.11 -10.10 7.24
C ASN A 633 17.75 -9.37 7.22
N PRO A 634 16.79 -9.67 8.13
CA PRO A 634 15.49 -9.01 8.17
C PRO A 634 15.49 -7.49 8.30
N PHE A 635 16.58 -6.86 8.75
CA PHE A 635 16.73 -5.41 8.76
C PHE A 635 17.25 -4.84 7.43
N GLY A 636 17.68 -5.68 6.49
CA GLY A 636 18.24 -5.24 5.21
C GLY A 636 19.75 -5.08 5.21
N LEU A 637 20.43 -5.64 6.21
CA LEU A 637 21.88 -5.54 6.34
C LEU A 637 22.55 -6.77 5.72
N TYR A 638 23.61 -6.53 4.97
CA TYR A 638 24.37 -7.56 4.27
C TYR A 638 25.67 -7.87 4.99
N ASP A 639 26.17 -9.10 4.75
CA ASP A 639 27.46 -9.58 5.22
C ASP A 639 27.65 -9.39 6.74
N MET A 640 26.56 -9.45 7.53
CA MET A 640 26.63 -9.40 8.99
C MET A 640 27.25 -10.67 9.61
N SER A 641 27.34 -11.75 8.84
CA SER A 641 27.95 -13.01 9.23
C SER A 641 28.89 -13.47 8.10
N GLY A 642 30.20 -13.42 8.35
CA GLY A 642 31.25 -13.79 7.39
C GLY A 642 31.78 -12.63 6.56
N ASN A 643 32.46 -12.95 5.46
CA ASN A 643 33.20 -12.04 4.59
C ASN A 643 34.41 -11.38 5.28
N VAL A 644 34.21 -10.47 6.24
CA VAL A 644 35.28 -9.86 7.04
C VAL A 644 34.84 -9.69 8.49
N TRP A 645 35.80 -9.82 9.41
CA TRP A 645 35.62 -9.28 10.76
C TRP A 645 35.39 -7.77 10.68
N GLU A 646 34.67 -7.22 11.65
CA GLU A 646 34.39 -5.78 11.71
C GLU A 646 34.83 -5.17 13.02
N TRP A 647 35.53 -4.04 12.94
CA TRP A 647 35.90 -3.23 14.10
C TRP A 647 34.69 -2.60 14.80
N MET A 648 34.61 -2.80 16.12
CA MET A 648 33.71 -2.05 17.02
C MET A 648 34.48 -0.95 17.75
N ASP A 649 33.75 -0.02 18.37
CA ASP A 649 34.38 1.04 19.16
C ASP A 649 34.80 0.57 20.58
N ASP A 650 34.14 -0.47 21.09
CA ASP A 650 34.30 -1.01 22.44
C ASP A 650 35.71 -1.53 22.75
N CYS A 651 36.14 -1.30 23.99
CA CYS A 651 37.32 -1.95 24.56
C CYS A 651 37.00 -3.41 24.89
N TRP A 652 38.02 -4.28 24.83
CA TRP A 652 37.80 -5.68 25.15
C TRP A 652 37.54 -5.91 26.64
N HIS A 653 36.47 -6.64 26.93
CA HIS A 653 36.15 -7.19 28.25
C HIS A 653 36.10 -8.71 28.18
N LYS A 654 36.46 -9.41 29.26
CA LYS A 654 36.57 -10.88 29.26
C LYS A 654 35.22 -11.58 29.08
N ASN A 655 34.12 -10.94 29.47
CA ASN A 655 32.75 -11.42 29.43
C ASN A 655 31.80 -10.21 29.48
N TYR A 656 30.50 -10.41 29.64
CA TYR A 656 29.47 -9.36 29.75
C TYR A 656 29.08 -9.03 31.20
N GLN A 657 29.90 -9.42 32.19
CA GLN A 657 29.65 -9.01 33.57
C GLN A 657 29.75 -7.48 33.63
N ASP A 658 28.67 -6.84 34.09
CA ASP A 658 28.55 -5.38 34.20
C ASP A 658 28.59 -4.63 32.86
N ALA A 659 28.22 -5.31 31.76
CA ALA A 659 28.09 -4.68 30.44
C ALA A 659 26.96 -3.63 30.42
N PRO A 660 27.09 -2.54 29.64
CA PRO A 660 26.04 -1.54 29.49
C PRO A 660 24.73 -2.12 28.92
N GLU A 661 23.60 -1.71 29.47
CA GLU A 661 22.27 -2.17 29.05
C GLU A 661 21.55 -1.19 28.10
N ASP A 662 22.21 -0.10 27.68
CA ASP A 662 21.61 1.01 26.92
C ASP A 662 22.17 1.15 25.48
N GLY A 663 23.03 0.22 25.06
CA GLY A 663 23.68 0.23 23.75
C GLY A 663 24.90 1.14 23.65
N SER A 664 25.32 1.78 24.74
CA SER A 664 26.53 2.61 24.77
C SER A 664 27.81 1.80 24.55
N ILE A 665 28.88 2.49 24.17
CA ILE A 665 30.20 1.91 23.95
C ILE A 665 30.82 1.54 25.30
N TRP A 666 31.26 0.30 25.46
CA TRP A 666 31.89 -0.19 26.69
C TRP A 666 33.39 0.13 26.69
N GLY A 667 33.78 1.15 27.46
CA GLY A 667 35.04 1.86 27.32
C GLY A 667 36.11 1.54 28.36
N ALA A 668 37.19 2.35 28.35
CA ALA A 668 38.29 2.25 29.30
C ALA A 668 37.85 2.55 30.74
N THR A 669 36.93 3.51 30.89
CA THR A 669 36.38 3.96 32.17
C THR A 669 35.60 2.87 32.89
N ASP A 670 35.17 1.85 32.16
CA ASP A 670 34.39 0.72 32.65
C ASP A 670 35.26 -0.52 32.92
N GLY A 671 36.59 -0.37 32.86
CA GLY A 671 37.56 -1.43 33.14
C GLY A 671 38.05 -2.20 31.91
N GLY A 672 37.75 -1.73 30.69
CA GLY A 672 38.11 -2.40 29.45
C GLY A 672 39.58 -2.31 29.06
N ASP A 673 40.11 -3.37 28.45
CA ASP A 673 41.45 -3.37 27.84
C ASP A 673 41.39 -2.77 26.44
N CYS A 674 41.64 -1.47 26.32
CA CYS A 674 41.54 -0.74 25.05
C CYS A 674 42.76 -0.92 24.11
N SER A 675 43.81 -1.63 24.55
CA SER A 675 44.87 -2.09 23.65
C SER A 675 44.34 -3.14 22.66
N ARG A 676 43.21 -3.75 23.00
CA ARG A 676 42.45 -4.70 22.19
C ARG A 676 41.03 -4.20 22.00
N ARG A 677 40.50 -4.36 20.80
CA ARG A 677 39.17 -3.85 20.44
C ARG A 677 38.31 -5.01 20.02
N VAL A 678 37.02 -4.90 20.33
CA VAL A 678 36.06 -5.93 19.95
C VAL A 678 35.98 -6.00 18.42
N VAL A 679 35.97 -7.22 17.91
CA VAL A 679 35.66 -7.51 16.50
C VAL A 679 34.50 -8.51 16.43
N ARG A 680 33.64 -8.34 15.42
CA ARG A 680 32.40 -9.12 15.25
C ARG A 680 32.25 -9.68 13.82
N GLY A 681 31.41 -10.69 13.65
CA GLY A 681 30.94 -11.18 12.34
C GLY A 681 31.61 -12.43 11.79
N GLY A 682 32.86 -12.71 12.15
CA GLY A 682 33.64 -13.76 11.45
C GLY A 682 34.08 -13.30 10.06
N SER A 683 34.93 -14.09 9.39
CA SER A 683 35.45 -13.74 8.07
C SER A 683 35.42 -14.91 7.07
N TRP A 684 35.85 -14.63 5.83
CA TRP A 684 35.95 -15.60 4.74
C TRP A 684 36.81 -16.84 5.05
N VAL A 685 37.68 -16.79 6.07
CA VAL A 685 38.59 -17.88 6.48
C VAL A 685 38.18 -18.52 7.82
N ASP A 686 37.10 -18.05 8.44
CA ASP A 686 36.65 -18.58 9.72
C ASP A 686 35.58 -19.63 9.55
N ALA A 687 35.59 -20.65 10.42
CA ALA A 687 34.57 -21.68 10.41
C ALA A 687 33.19 -21.13 10.85
N PRO A 688 32.08 -21.81 10.54
CA PRO A 688 30.72 -21.34 10.83
C PRO A 688 30.46 -20.95 12.29
N ASN A 689 31.14 -21.61 13.24
CA ASN A 689 31.00 -21.32 14.66
C ASN A 689 31.41 -19.89 15.06
N PHE A 690 32.22 -19.22 14.24
CA PHE A 690 32.68 -17.84 14.44
C PHE A 690 31.71 -16.80 13.87
N LEU A 691 30.76 -17.23 13.02
CA LEU A 691 29.78 -16.38 12.33
C LEU A 691 28.48 -16.18 13.12
N ARG A 692 28.35 -16.86 14.26
CA ARG A 692 27.15 -16.78 15.11
C ARG A 692 26.90 -15.34 15.54
N SER A 693 25.63 -14.94 15.61
CA SER A 693 25.24 -13.57 15.97
C SER A 693 25.84 -13.10 17.29
N ALA A 694 26.00 -13.99 18.28
CA ALA A 694 26.58 -13.72 19.59
C ALA A 694 28.12 -13.82 19.65
N PHE A 695 28.77 -14.34 18.61
CA PHE A 695 30.20 -14.60 18.66
C PHE A 695 30.98 -13.28 18.67
N ARG A 696 31.88 -13.16 19.63
CA ARG A 696 32.80 -12.03 19.81
C ARG A 696 34.22 -12.50 19.82
N ASP A 697 35.13 -11.69 19.31
CA ASP A 697 36.55 -11.78 19.62
C ASP A 697 37.16 -10.38 19.77
N LYS A 698 38.48 -10.34 19.92
CA LYS A 698 39.25 -9.11 19.95
C LYS A 698 40.41 -9.16 18.98
N ASN A 699 40.84 -7.98 18.54
CA ASN A 699 42.11 -7.82 17.87
C ASN A 699 42.90 -6.65 18.46
N PHE A 700 44.23 -6.59 18.27
CA PHE A 700 45.00 -5.46 18.78
C PHE A 700 44.66 -4.20 18.00
N ALA A 701 44.48 -3.07 18.69
CA ALA A 701 43.97 -1.84 18.08
C ALA A 701 44.83 -1.27 16.94
N HIS A 702 46.12 -1.64 16.89
CA HIS A 702 47.09 -1.20 15.89
C HIS A 702 47.27 -2.21 14.74
N GLU A 703 46.70 -3.40 14.83
CA GLU A 703 46.80 -4.40 13.77
C GLU A 703 45.85 -4.07 12.62
N ALA A 704 46.25 -4.51 11.43
CA ALA A 704 45.53 -4.31 10.19
C ALA A 704 45.65 -5.63 9.40
N ASP A 705 44.57 -6.42 9.38
CA ASP A 705 44.59 -7.77 8.84
C ASP A 705 43.79 -7.88 7.54
N GLY A 706 44.17 -8.84 6.69
CA GLY A 706 43.52 -9.05 5.39
C GLY A 706 42.16 -9.75 5.44
N ASN A 707 41.61 -9.97 6.63
CA ASN A 707 40.25 -10.48 6.88
C ASN A 707 39.45 -9.58 7.83
N LEU A 708 39.95 -8.36 8.11
CA LEU A 708 39.37 -7.42 9.06
C LEU A 708 39.12 -6.07 8.38
N GLY A 709 37.85 -5.66 8.38
CA GLY A 709 37.36 -4.38 7.89
C GLY A 709 36.51 -3.68 8.95
N PHE A 710 35.54 -2.89 8.53
CA PHE A 710 34.64 -2.18 9.42
C PHE A 710 33.35 -1.73 8.72
N ARG A 711 32.40 -1.28 9.53
CA ARG A 711 31.11 -0.73 9.10
C ARG A 711 30.82 0.54 9.89
N LEU A 712 29.95 1.37 9.32
CA LEU A 712 29.61 2.70 9.84
C LEU A 712 28.31 2.67 10.64
N VAL A 713 28.28 3.47 11.70
CA VAL A 713 27.05 4.01 12.29
C VAL A 713 26.92 5.47 11.94
N ARG A 714 25.71 5.93 11.64
CA ARG A 714 25.32 7.33 11.46
C ARG A 714 24.19 7.68 12.41
N ILE A 715 24.40 8.74 13.20
CA ILE A 715 23.38 9.26 14.12
C ILE A 715 22.31 10.02 13.32
N LEU A 716 21.05 9.97 13.76
CA LEU A 716 19.91 10.52 13.03
C LEU A 716 19.72 12.02 13.20
#